data_AF-A0A2S9PZ30-F1
#
_entry.id   AF-A0A2S9PZ30-F1
#
_cell.length_a   1.000
_cell.length_b   1.000
_cell.length_c   1.000
_cell.angle_alpha   90.00
_cell.angle_beta   90.00
_cell.angle_gamma   90.00
#
_symmetry.space_group_name_H-M   'P 1'
#
loop_
_entity.id
_entity.type
_entity.pdbx_description
1 polymer ?
#
loop_
_entity_poly.entity_id
_entity_poly.type
_entity_poly.pdbx_seq_one_letter_code
_entity_poly.pdbx_strand_id
1 'polypeptide(L)'
;MAATRTRKRPPAGKKPATSVKQPAPTAPAAKPLAAAAVAVRPVARPEAVEALADAADRAADIVDLARDQAARLLAAADADGQERVTRATAQAAAMLRAARADSTHILAEVAEEAGRRLCAAADQADQARRSADQDTDQLRQQAAALIEQAHTEADRLQATARQQASDLLAGAQEQAQDLLSAARQKAHSLTTQATQDADEVRATAAAHAKELRAAAAKDAAQARAEAEREAAAVRADAGRQAVTVREDAAREAAALKAEASRVLRLAGEDAKAKLAQAAQDSERTLSVARGEAERLRRQAEQKADELSADAADRQTQIAQREEAAALAEQQARQVGEAAAAAMRKATDRVERRLARRRLREQAAAERRQRKDEAADRRRAARAAAREGKPTGGQRLRSWAKTNTERLLVVGPITAPMAVAWTGQAGFAEDILGWAVPFTILFAAAWELSTAFVGWMYHQARKAGDAGTLYRISTWIFACGAALMNFWHASGQPTSPRVFDPAADRWVQEMTYWHMTPKAVAFAAMSIVGMVLWELYASLIHRKQLREDGKVAAARPSIGLVRWARYPVHSFTAWSLAITDSRLTTLDDAWSAANRELNHRHHLRAARGGAPLPASYRILPITAATNPAHIPNLQATLTRTDLPQPRTGEPNPNRFAELPPPPGSTDREPAPENRTSNPKGEPATREPVREHAPTPSTPTRTHPESTSEPAANLTGRAQRQRAQVEQILNLMDELGFAKVTLPEVLQRTDMGKTTAYHRLTTARAEYRDRHAS
;
A
#
# COMPACT_ATOMS: atom_id res chain seq x y z
N MET A 1 -42.39 -44.31 -17.26
CA MET A 1 -43.45 -44.46 -16.23
C MET A 1 -44.67 -43.67 -16.65
N ALA A 2 -45.87 -44.11 -16.27
CA ALA A 2 -47.13 -43.43 -16.58
C ALA A 2 -47.69 -42.68 -15.36
N ALA A 3 -48.43 -41.60 -15.60
CA ALA A 3 -49.31 -40.96 -14.63
C ALA A 3 -50.49 -40.30 -15.34
N THR A 4 -51.70 -40.84 -15.15
CA THR A 4 -52.91 -40.44 -15.87
C THR A 4 -53.62 -39.25 -15.19
N ARG A 5 -54.11 -38.27 -15.97
CA ARG A 5 -55.35 -37.57 -15.59
C ARG A 5 -56.11 -36.95 -16.76
N THR A 6 -57.38 -37.33 -16.87
CA THR A 6 -58.33 -36.86 -17.89
C THR A 6 -59.08 -35.60 -17.45
N ARG A 7 -59.52 -34.76 -18.40
CA ARG A 7 -60.50 -33.70 -18.13
C ARG A 7 -61.40 -33.46 -19.36
N LYS A 8 -62.69 -33.81 -19.27
CA LYS A 8 -63.70 -33.55 -20.31
C LYS A 8 -64.32 -32.14 -20.15
N ARG A 9 -64.66 -31.50 -21.27
CA ARG A 9 -65.74 -30.49 -21.39
C ARG A 9 -66.30 -30.48 -22.83
N PRO A 10 -67.59 -30.19 -23.07
CA PRO A 10 -68.23 -30.34 -24.39
C PRO A 10 -68.63 -29.01 -25.07
N PRO A 11 -69.02 -29.03 -26.36
CA PRO A 11 -69.83 -27.99 -27.01
C PRO A 11 -71.21 -28.50 -27.51
N ALA A 12 -72.03 -27.60 -28.05
CA ALA A 12 -73.50 -27.75 -28.19
C ALA A 12 -74.05 -28.22 -29.56
N GLY A 13 -75.03 -29.13 -29.51
CA GLY A 13 -76.46 -28.96 -29.90
C GLY A 13 -76.94 -28.33 -31.24
N LYS A 14 -78.06 -28.87 -31.77
CA LYS A 14 -79.07 -28.18 -32.62
C LYS A 14 -80.39 -28.98 -32.76
N LYS A 15 -81.50 -28.32 -33.18
CA LYS A 15 -82.82 -28.89 -33.58
C LYS A 15 -83.00 -28.78 -35.13
N PRO A 16 -84.00 -29.42 -35.78
CA PRO A 16 -85.43 -29.02 -35.84
C PRO A 16 -86.39 -30.19 -35.44
N ALA A 17 -87.74 -30.16 -35.34
CA ALA A 17 -88.88 -29.41 -35.93
C ALA A 17 -89.34 -29.92 -37.34
N THR A 18 -90.63 -30.09 -37.71
CA THR A 18 -91.93 -29.84 -37.03
C THR A 18 -93.12 -30.59 -37.69
N SER A 19 -94.17 -30.90 -36.91
CA SER A 19 -95.58 -31.24 -37.30
C SER A 19 -95.79 -32.40 -38.33
N VAL A 20 -96.98 -32.88 -38.73
CA VAL A 20 -98.44 -32.63 -38.48
C VAL A 20 -99.13 -34.05 -38.36
N LYS A 21 -100.45 -34.36 -38.22
CA LYS A 21 -101.77 -33.67 -38.28
C LYS A 21 -102.80 -34.39 -37.35
N GLN A 22 -104.12 -34.29 -37.64
CA GLN A 22 -105.29 -34.92 -37.00
C GLN A 22 -106.44 -35.04 -38.07
N PRO A 23 -107.65 -35.64 -37.86
CA PRO A 23 -108.59 -35.42 -36.72
C PRO A 23 -109.49 -36.61 -36.28
N ALA A 24 -110.43 -36.34 -35.36
CA ALA A 24 -111.65 -37.13 -35.02
C ALA A 24 -112.90 -36.48 -35.70
N PRO A 25 -114.21 -36.79 -35.42
CA PRO A 25 -114.91 -37.18 -34.17
C PRO A 25 -115.67 -38.54 -34.32
N THR A 26 -116.84 -38.93 -33.76
CA THR A 26 -117.97 -38.30 -33.01
C THR A 26 -118.81 -39.36 -32.23
N ALA A 27 -119.75 -38.94 -31.37
CA ALA A 27 -120.92 -39.71 -30.87
C ALA A 27 -122.20 -38.83 -31.00
N PRO A 28 -123.45 -39.37 -31.01
CA PRO A 28 -124.25 -39.39 -29.75
C PRO A 28 -125.46 -40.38 -29.62
N ALA A 29 -125.89 -40.58 -28.37
CA ALA A 29 -127.26 -40.68 -27.78
C ALA A 29 -128.53 -41.23 -28.53
N ALA A 30 -129.06 -42.35 -27.99
CA ALA A 30 -130.33 -42.51 -27.22
C ALA A 30 -131.78 -42.55 -27.81
N LYS A 31 -132.60 -43.43 -27.19
CA LYS A 31 -134.06 -43.30 -26.84
C LYS A 31 -135.14 -43.61 -27.94
N PRO A 32 -136.48 -43.68 -27.66
CA PRO A 32 -137.19 -44.81 -27.00
C PRO A 32 -138.65 -45.09 -27.57
N LEU A 33 -139.59 -45.59 -26.72
CA LEU A 33 -141.06 -45.77 -26.90
C LEU A 33 -141.56 -46.95 -27.79
N ALA A 34 -142.83 -47.42 -27.73
CA ALA A 34 -143.78 -47.69 -26.62
C ALA A 34 -145.16 -48.23 -27.11
N ALA A 35 -145.90 -48.92 -26.21
CA ALA A 35 -147.38 -49.11 -26.22
C ALA A 35 -148.00 -49.81 -27.46
N ALA A 36 -149.31 -50.15 -27.56
CA ALA A 36 -150.47 -50.31 -26.67
C ALA A 36 -151.35 -51.43 -27.29
N ALA A 37 -151.92 -52.41 -26.57
CA ALA A 37 -153.15 -52.37 -25.73
C ALA A 37 -154.49 -52.29 -26.50
N VAL A 38 -155.59 -52.72 -25.84
CA VAL A 38 -157.03 -52.61 -26.25
C VAL A 38 -157.52 -53.66 -27.28
N ALA A 39 -158.73 -54.25 -27.25
CA ALA A 39 -159.70 -54.61 -26.16
C ALA A 39 -160.88 -55.43 -26.79
N VAL A 40 -162.05 -55.42 -26.11
CA VAL A 40 -163.43 -55.65 -26.62
C VAL A 40 -164.01 -57.08 -26.53
N ARG A 41 -164.82 -57.29 -25.49
CA ARG A 41 -166.01 -58.18 -25.51
C ARG A 41 -167.13 -57.54 -26.34
N PRO A 42 -167.91 -58.32 -27.11
CA PRO A 42 -169.31 -58.03 -27.37
C PRO A 42 -170.25 -59.00 -26.61
N VAL A 43 -171.52 -58.60 -26.45
CA VAL A 43 -172.60 -59.42 -25.86
C VAL A 43 -173.74 -59.49 -26.86
N ALA A 44 -174.16 -60.70 -27.23
CA ALA A 44 -175.36 -60.92 -28.06
C ALA A 44 -176.08 -62.23 -27.66
N ARG A 45 -177.40 -62.22 -27.91
CA ARG A 45 -178.46 -63.15 -27.49
C ARG A 45 -178.38 -64.53 -28.23
N PRO A 46 -179.13 -65.56 -27.79
CA PRO A 46 -178.89 -66.96 -28.18
C PRO A 46 -179.32 -67.31 -29.62
N GLU A 47 -179.21 -68.62 -29.95
CA GLU A 47 -179.62 -69.28 -31.21
C GLU A 47 -178.62 -69.23 -32.39
N ALA A 48 -177.36 -68.85 -32.15
CA ALA A 48 -176.27 -68.93 -33.15
C ALA A 48 -174.91 -69.41 -32.57
N VAL A 49 -174.93 -70.30 -31.57
CA VAL A 49 -173.77 -70.58 -30.70
C VAL A 49 -172.81 -71.66 -31.24
N GLU A 50 -173.30 -72.66 -31.98
CA GLU A 50 -172.48 -73.82 -32.37
C GLU A 50 -171.48 -73.54 -33.52
N ALA A 51 -171.93 -72.86 -34.58
CA ALA A 51 -171.15 -72.66 -35.80
C ALA A 51 -169.94 -71.71 -35.64
N LEU A 52 -169.86 -70.96 -34.53
CA LEU A 52 -168.79 -69.98 -34.30
C LEU A 52 -167.59 -70.54 -33.52
N ALA A 53 -167.75 -71.67 -32.82
CA ALA A 53 -166.67 -72.34 -32.10
C ALA A 53 -165.70 -73.04 -33.07
N ASP A 54 -166.25 -73.84 -33.99
CA ASP A 54 -165.51 -74.56 -35.04
C ASP A 54 -164.76 -73.63 -36.03
N ALA A 55 -165.12 -72.34 -36.07
CA ALA A 55 -164.38 -71.31 -36.78
C ALA A 55 -163.20 -70.71 -35.98
N ALA A 56 -163.27 -70.70 -34.65
CA ALA A 56 -162.23 -70.18 -33.77
C ALA A 56 -161.08 -71.19 -33.60
N ASP A 57 -161.38 -72.48 -33.43
CA ASP A 57 -160.35 -73.51 -33.23
C ASP A 57 -159.43 -73.63 -34.46
N ARG A 58 -160.00 -73.65 -35.67
CA ARG A 58 -159.21 -73.63 -36.92
C ARG A 58 -158.36 -72.38 -37.11
N ALA A 59 -158.69 -71.26 -36.45
CA ALA A 59 -157.85 -70.06 -36.46
C ALA A 59 -156.66 -70.19 -35.49
N ALA A 60 -156.83 -70.90 -34.37
CA ALA A 60 -155.74 -71.20 -33.43
C ALA A 60 -154.70 -72.14 -34.08
N ASP A 61 -155.13 -73.22 -34.71
CA ASP A 61 -154.26 -74.19 -35.39
C ASP A 61 -153.30 -73.54 -36.40
N ILE A 62 -153.80 -72.59 -37.19
CA ILE A 62 -153.00 -71.88 -38.21
C ILE A 62 -151.96 -70.96 -37.56
N VAL A 63 -152.31 -70.28 -36.46
CA VAL A 63 -151.39 -69.40 -35.73
C VAL A 63 -150.30 -70.21 -35.01
N ASP A 64 -150.65 -71.37 -34.48
CA ASP A 64 -149.69 -72.26 -33.82
C ASP A 64 -148.76 -72.92 -34.83
N LEU A 65 -149.26 -73.39 -35.99
CA LEU A 65 -148.44 -73.88 -37.10
C LEU A 65 -147.47 -72.79 -37.62
N ALA A 66 -147.92 -71.53 -37.73
CA ALA A 66 -147.08 -70.41 -38.13
C ALA A 66 -145.99 -70.10 -37.08
N ARG A 67 -146.30 -70.21 -35.78
CA ARG A 67 -145.32 -70.07 -34.69
C ARG A 67 -144.27 -71.18 -34.74
N ASP A 68 -144.70 -72.40 -35.05
CA ASP A 68 -143.84 -73.59 -35.19
C ASP A 68 -142.90 -73.51 -36.41
N GLN A 69 -143.34 -72.88 -37.50
CA GLN A 69 -142.50 -72.58 -38.65
C GLN A 69 -141.50 -71.44 -38.35
N ALA A 70 -141.94 -70.38 -37.67
CA ALA A 70 -141.06 -69.29 -37.25
C ALA A 70 -139.97 -69.77 -36.28
N ALA A 71 -140.31 -70.64 -35.31
CA ALA A 71 -139.36 -71.26 -34.40
C ALA A 71 -138.31 -72.11 -35.14
N ARG A 72 -138.72 -72.89 -36.15
CA ARG A 72 -137.80 -73.67 -36.99
C ARG A 72 -136.87 -72.80 -37.84
N LEU A 73 -137.37 -71.68 -38.39
CA LEU A 73 -136.54 -70.74 -39.14
C LEU A 73 -135.53 -70.01 -38.25
N LEU A 74 -135.91 -69.63 -37.03
CA LEU A 74 -134.98 -69.06 -36.04
C LEU A 74 -133.91 -70.07 -35.62
N ALA A 75 -134.28 -71.31 -35.28
CA ALA A 75 -133.33 -72.36 -34.93
C ALA A 75 -132.34 -72.68 -36.08
N ALA A 76 -132.81 -72.66 -37.32
CA ALA A 76 -131.96 -72.80 -38.50
C ALA A 76 -131.00 -71.61 -38.67
N ALA A 77 -131.49 -70.36 -38.50
CA ALA A 77 -130.67 -69.16 -38.60
C ALA A 77 -129.61 -69.07 -37.48
N ASP A 78 -129.94 -69.49 -36.26
CA ASP A 78 -128.99 -69.58 -35.15
C ASP A 78 -127.92 -70.65 -35.39
N ALA A 79 -128.28 -71.80 -35.96
CA ALA A 79 -127.32 -72.84 -36.37
C ALA A 79 -126.36 -72.33 -37.46
N ASP A 80 -126.90 -71.70 -38.51
CA ASP A 80 -126.13 -71.06 -39.58
C ASP A 80 -125.19 -69.97 -39.03
N GLY A 81 -125.67 -69.19 -38.06
CA GLY A 81 -124.90 -68.18 -37.34
C GLY A 81 -123.74 -68.78 -36.53
N GLN A 82 -123.99 -69.84 -35.77
CA GLN A 82 -122.96 -70.56 -35.02
C GLN A 82 -121.94 -71.24 -35.95
N GLU A 83 -122.35 -71.79 -37.10
CA GLU A 83 -121.43 -72.34 -38.10
C GLU A 83 -120.53 -71.24 -38.71
N ARG A 84 -121.09 -70.06 -39.01
CA ARG A 84 -120.31 -68.91 -39.50
C ARG A 84 -119.33 -68.39 -38.43
N VAL A 85 -119.72 -68.30 -37.17
CA VAL A 85 -118.84 -67.87 -36.06
C VAL A 85 -117.74 -68.89 -35.78
N THR A 86 -118.04 -70.19 -35.77
CA THR A 86 -117.02 -71.24 -35.59
C THR A 86 -116.05 -71.32 -36.77
N ARG A 87 -116.53 -71.19 -38.02
CA ARG A 87 -115.68 -71.06 -39.20
C ARG A 87 -114.78 -69.82 -39.14
N ALA A 88 -115.32 -68.65 -38.79
CA ALA A 88 -114.56 -67.41 -38.69
C ALA A 88 -113.51 -67.43 -37.57
N THR A 89 -113.85 -67.98 -36.39
CA THR A 89 -112.90 -68.14 -35.27
C THR A 89 -111.82 -69.19 -35.57
N ALA A 90 -112.15 -70.29 -36.26
CA ALA A 90 -111.17 -71.25 -36.75
C ALA A 90 -110.19 -70.62 -37.77
N GLN A 91 -110.70 -69.79 -38.70
CA GLN A 91 -109.88 -69.04 -39.66
C GLN A 91 -108.98 -68.01 -38.96
N ALA A 92 -109.50 -67.23 -38.02
CA ALA A 92 -108.71 -66.30 -37.22
C ALA A 92 -107.62 -67.02 -36.40
N ALA A 93 -107.95 -68.17 -35.80
CA ALA A 93 -106.99 -69.02 -35.11
C ALA A 93 -105.95 -69.67 -36.04
N ALA A 94 -106.24 -69.86 -37.33
CA ALA A 94 -105.26 -70.26 -38.33
C ALA A 94 -104.33 -69.09 -38.71
N MET A 95 -104.87 -67.90 -38.98
CA MET A 95 -104.09 -66.70 -39.30
C MET A 95 -103.17 -66.28 -38.15
N LEU A 96 -103.64 -66.38 -36.89
CA LEU A 96 -102.81 -66.14 -35.70
C LEU A 96 -101.72 -67.20 -35.47
N ARG A 97 -101.90 -68.44 -35.97
CA ARG A 97 -100.84 -69.46 -35.95
C ARG A 97 -99.80 -69.22 -37.04
N ALA A 98 -100.22 -68.87 -38.25
CA ALA A 98 -99.33 -68.45 -39.34
C ALA A 98 -98.50 -67.23 -38.92
N ALA A 99 -99.13 -66.12 -38.53
CA ALA A 99 -98.42 -64.90 -38.12
C ALA A 99 -97.47 -65.10 -36.92
N ARG A 100 -97.75 -66.06 -36.03
CA ARG A 100 -96.81 -66.47 -34.97
C ARG A 100 -95.64 -67.27 -35.52
N ALA A 101 -95.87 -68.23 -36.42
CA ALA A 101 -94.80 -68.98 -37.09
C ALA A 101 -93.88 -68.04 -37.88
N ASP A 102 -94.44 -67.15 -38.69
CA ASP A 102 -93.73 -66.12 -39.45
C ASP A 102 -92.92 -65.20 -38.52
N SER A 103 -93.51 -64.75 -37.41
CA SER A 103 -92.82 -63.96 -36.40
C SER A 103 -91.68 -64.71 -35.72
N THR A 104 -91.83 -66.02 -35.44
CA THR A 104 -90.72 -66.83 -34.91
C THR A 104 -89.64 -67.10 -35.96
N HIS A 105 -89.99 -67.21 -37.25
CA HIS A 105 -89.04 -67.36 -38.35
C HIS A 105 -88.17 -66.10 -38.48
N ILE A 106 -88.80 -64.93 -38.58
CA ILE A 106 -88.11 -63.64 -38.67
C ILE A 106 -87.22 -63.40 -37.44
N LEU A 107 -87.68 -63.74 -36.24
CA LEU A 107 -86.87 -63.63 -35.02
C LEU A 107 -85.67 -64.60 -35.01
N ALA A 108 -85.81 -65.80 -35.58
CA ALA A 108 -84.70 -66.74 -35.75
C ALA A 108 -83.69 -66.24 -36.80
N GLU A 109 -84.15 -65.78 -37.97
CA GLU A 109 -83.29 -65.21 -39.01
C GLU A 109 -82.51 -63.98 -38.51
N VAL A 110 -83.18 -63.08 -37.79
CA VAL A 110 -82.54 -61.89 -37.19
C VAL A 110 -81.56 -62.28 -36.07
N ALA A 111 -81.87 -63.31 -35.27
CA ALA A 111 -80.95 -63.83 -34.26
C ALA A 111 -79.71 -64.48 -34.89
N GLU A 112 -79.87 -65.27 -35.95
CA GLU A 112 -78.75 -65.81 -36.72
C GLU A 112 -77.91 -64.71 -37.38
N GLU A 113 -78.54 -63.70 -37.99
CA GLU A 113 -77.80 -62.63 -38.65
C GLU A 113 -77.08 -61.73 -37.64
N ALA A 114 -77.68 -61.47 -36.48
CA ALA A 114 -77.00 -60.82 -35.36
C ALA A 114 -75.83 -61.68 -34.87
N GLY A 115 -75.99 -63.00 -34.75
CA GLY A 115 -74.91 -63.94 -34.44
C GLY A 115 -73.75 -63.88 -35.45
N ARG A 116 -74.07 -63.99 -36.75
CA ARG A 116 -73.10 -63.87 -37.86
C ARG A 116 -72.34 -62.54 -37.80
N ARG A 117 -73.04 -61.42 -37.59
CA ARG A 117 -72.44 -60.08 -37.47
C ARG A 117 -71.56 -59.93 -36.22
N LEU A 118 -71.96 -60.52 -35.08
CA LEU A 118 -71.17 -60.53 -33.84
C LEU A 118 -69.89 -61.37 -33.98
N CYS A 119 -69.96 -62.54 -34.62
CA CYS A 119 -68.78 -63.36 -34.93
C CYS A 119 -67.82 -62.59 -35.84
N ALA A 120 -68.30 -62.04 -36.96
CA ALA A 120 -67.46 -61.26 -37.88
C ALA A 120 -66.83 -60.02 -37.20
N ALA A 121 -67.54 -59.35 -36.28
CA ALA A 121 -66.99 -58.25 -35.50
C ALA A 121 -65.93 -58.70 -34.47
N ALA A 122 -66.09 -59.89 -33.88
CA ALA A 122 -65.08 -60.49 -33.00
C ALA A 122 -63.83 -60.91 -33.79
N ASP A 123 -63.99 -61.54 -34.95
CA ASP A 123 -62.88 -61.89 -35.86
C ASP A 123 -62.11 -60.64 -36.30
N GLN A 124 -62.80 -59.56 -36.66
CA GLN A 124 -62.17 -58.27 -36.99
C GLN A 124 -61.44 -57.65 -35.79
N ALA A 125 -62.01 -57.73 -34.58
CA ALA A 125 -61.36 -57.23 -33.36
C ALA A 125 -60.09 -58.02 -33.01
N ASP A 126 -60.10 -59.35 -33.19
CA ASP A 126 -58.94 -60.20 -32.94
C ASP A 126 -57.88 -60.10 -34.06
N GLN A 127 -58.28 -59.87 -35.31
CA GLN A 127 -57.35 -59.51 -36.39
C GLN A 127 -56.68 -58.16 -36.10
N ALA A 128 -57.45 -57.14 -35.69
CA ALA A 128 -56.91 -55.83 -35.32
C ALA A 128 -55.95 -55.90 -34.11
N ARG A 129 -56.27 -56.73 -33.10
CA ARG A 129 -55.36 -57.03 -31.99
C ARG A 129 -54.06 -57.66 -32.46
N ARG A 130 -54.14 -58.76 -33.24
CA ARG A 130 -52.95 -59.46 -33.76
C ARG A 130 -52.07 -58.55 -34.62
N SER A 131 -52.66 -57.67 -35.43
CA SER A 131 -51.93 -56.65 -36.18
C SER A 131 -51.24 -55.65 -35.25
N ALA A 132 -51.95 -55.10 -34.26
CA ALA A 132 -51.39 -54.16 -33.31
C ALA A 132 -50.27 -54.79 -32.45
N ASP A 133 -50.43 -56.04 -32.02
CA ASP A 133 -49.40 -56.78 -31.29
C ASP A 133 -48.15 -56.96 -32.17
N GLN A 134 -48.31 -57.39 -33.42
CA GLN A 134 -47.23 -57.50 -34.41
C GLN A 134 -46.54 -56.15 -34.67
N ASP A 135 -47.29 -55.07 -34.81
CA ASP A 135 -46.74 -53.71 -34.98
C ASP A 135 -45.95 -53.30 -33.72
N THR A 136 -46.42 -53.61 -32.51
CA THR A 136 -45.66 -53.31 -31.28
C THR A 136 -44.38 -54.13 -31.16
N ASP A 137 -44.36 -55.39 -31.61
CA ASP A 137 -43.16 -56.22 -31.59
C ASP A 137 -42.16 -55.82 -32.67
N GLN A 138 -42.63 -55.43 -33.87
CA GLN A 138 -41.76 -54.82 -34.88
C GLN A 138 -41.12 -53.51 -34.36
N LEU A 139 -41.92 -52.63 -33.73
CA LEU A 139 -41.41 -51.40 -33.13
C LEU A 139 -40.44 -51.65 -31.96
N ARG A 140 -40.67 -52.70 -31.15
CA ARG A 140 -39.72 -53.13 -30.10
C ARG A 140 -38.41 -53.62 -30.71
N GLN A 141 -38.46 -54.44 -31.76
CA GLN A 141 -37.27 -54.96 -32.45
C GLN A 141 -36.48 -53.83 -33.12
N GLN A 142 -37.16 -52.90 -33.79
CA GLN A 142 -36.53 -51.71 -34.38
C GLN A 142 -35.89 -50.81 -33.30
N ALA A 143 -36.58 -50.56 -32.19
CA ALA A 143 -36.03 -49.78 -31.08
C ALA A 143 -34.80 -50.46 -30.45
N ALA A 144 -34.83 -51.78 -30.25
CA ALA A 144 -33.68 -52.54 -29.75
C ALA A 144 -32.49 -52.47 -30.74
N ALA A 145 -32.73 -52.65 -32.03
CA ALA A 145 -31.69 -52.56 -33.05
C ALA A 145 -31.05 -51.16 -33.12
N LEU A 146 -31.84 -50.09 -33.00
CA LEU A 146 -31.35 -48.71 -32.94
C LEU A 146 -30.54 -48.43 -31.65
N ILE A 147 -30.92 -49.03 -30.52
CA ILE A 147 -30.18 -48.92 -29.25
C ILE A 147 -28.82 -49.64 -29.36
N GLU A 148 -28.77 -50.85 -29.89
CA GLU A 148 -27.51 -51.59 -30.12
C GLU A 148 -26.59 -50.88 -31.13
N GLN A 149 -27.16 -50.29 -32.19
CA GLN A 149 -26.41 -49.45 -33.13
C GLN A 149 -25.83 -48.20 -32.43
N ALA A 150 -26.63 -47.49 -31.64
CA ALA A 150 -26.18 -46.31 -30.90
C ALA A 150 -25.09 -46.64 -29.86
N HIS A 151 -25.18 -47.79 -29.18
CA HIS A 151 -24.12 -48.27 -28.30
C HIS A 151 -22.84 -48.61 -29.08
N THR A 152 -22.96 -49.34 -30.19
CA THR A 152 -21.83 -49.68 -31.07
C THR A 152 -21.12 -48.44 -31.62
N GLU A 153 -21.86 -47.39 -31.99
CA GLU A 153 -21.30 -46.11 -32.42
C GLU A 153 -20.67 -45.32 -31.28
N ALA A 154 -21.30 -45.28 -30.10
CA ALA A 154 -20.74 -44.63 -28.91
C ALA A 154 -19.41 -45.26 -28.47
N ASP A 155 -19.30 -46.59 -28.50
CA ASP A 155 -18.07 -47.32 -28.16
C ASP A 155 -16.97 -47.08 -29.20
N ARG A 156 -17.31 -47.06 -30.51
CA ARG A 156 -16.36 -46.70 -31.58
C ARG A 156 -15.85 -45.27 -31.43
N LEU A 157 -16.73 -44.31 -31.14
CA LEU A 157 -16.36 -42.92 -30.88
C LEU A 157 -15.49 -42.79 -29.63
N GLN A 158 -15.82 -43.51 -28.54
CA GLN A 158 -15.00 -43.50 -27.32
C GLN A 158 -13.63 -44.15 -27.52
N ALA A 159 -13.54 -45.25 -28.28
CA ALA A 159 -12.27 -45.87 -28.64
C ALA A 159 -11.40 -44.93 -29.50
N THR A 160 -12.00 -44.29 -30.50
CA THR A 160 -11.32 -43.33 -31.39
C THR A 160 -10.81 -42.11 -30.61
N ALA A 161 -11.64 -41.53 -29.74
CA ALA A 161 -11.26 -40.40 -28.89
C ALA A 161 -10.16 -40.77 -27.87
N ARG A 162 -10.18 -41.99 -27.32
CA ARG A 162 -9.09 -42.51 -26.46
C ARG A 162 -7.78 -42.65 -27.23
N GLN A 163 -7.82 -43.19 -28.45
CA GLN A 163 -6.63 -43.33 -29.30
C GLN A 163 -6.06 -41.95 -29.63
N GLN A 164 -6.87 -41.03 -30.14
CA GLN A 164 -6.45 -39.65 -30.45
C GLN A 164 -5.88 -38.91 -29.23
N ALA A 165 -6.45 -39.11 -28.04
CA ALA A 165 -5.91 -38.55 -26.81
C ALA A 165 -4.55 -39.17 -26.42
N SER A 166 -4.37 -40.48 -26.64
CA SER A 166 -3.09 -41.18 -26.44
C SER A 166 -2.02 -40.67 -27.41
N ASP A 167 -2.34 -40.53 -28.69
CA ASP A 167 -1.41 -40.10 -29.73
C ASP A 167 -0.98 -38.63 -29.52
N LEU A 168 -1.92 -37.76 -29.14
CA LEU A 168 -1.63 -36.37 -28.76
C LEU A 168 -0.75 -36.28 -27.51
N LEU A 169 -0.97 -37.14 -26.51
CA LEU A 169 -0.12 -37.19 -25.31
C LEU A 169 1.28 -37.72 -25.63
N ALA A 170 1.42 -38.72 -26.50
CA ALA A 170 2.70 -39.24 -26.94
C ALA A 170 3.51 -38.17 -27.70
N GLY A 171 2.92 -37.53 -28.72
CA GLY A 171 3.57 -36.45 -29.47
C GLY A 171 3.92 -35.24 -28.61
N ALA A 172 3.10 -34.88 -27.62
CA ALA A 172 3.42 -33.82 -26.66
C ALA A 172 4.58 -34.20 -25.71
N GLN A 173 4.70 -35.49 -25.34
CA GLN A 173 5.82 -35.99 -24.54
C GLN A 173 7.13 -36.04 -25.34
N GLU A 174 7.07 -36.41 -26.62
CA GLU A 174 8.21 -36.39 -27.54
C GLU A 174 8.73 -34.95 -27.73
N GLN A 175 7.84 -34.02 -28.11
CA GLN A 175 8.18 -32.60 -28.24
C GLN A 175 8.74 -31.99 -26.94
N ALA A 176 8.23 -32.40 -25.77
CA ALA A 176 8.78 -31.96 -24.49
C ALA A 176 10.19 -32.52 -24.22
N GLN A 177 10.47 -33.76 -24.63
CA GLN A 177 11.80 -34.37 -24.52
C GLN A 177 12.81 -33.70 -25.47
N ASP A 178 12.41 -33.40 -26.71
CA ASP A 178 13.24 -32.67 -27.68
C ASP A 178 13.55 -31.24 -27.22
N LEU A 179 12.56 -30.50 -26.73
CA LEU A 179 12.78 -29.17 -26.18
C LEU A 179 13.71 -29.20 -24.96
N LEU A 180 13.60 -30.23 -24.11
CA LEU A 180 14.52 -30.43 -22.98
C LEU A 180 15.93 -30.85 -23.42
N SER A 181 16.07 -31.65 -24.48
CA SER A 181 17.38 -32.07 -25.00
C SER A 181 18.12 -30.88 -25.66
N ALA A 182 17.43 -30.12 -26.51
CA ALA A 182 17.94 -28.90 -27.13
C ALA A 182 18.28 -27.82 -26.09
N ALA A 183 17.43 -27.64 -25.06
CA ALA A 183 17.72 -26.71 -23.96
C ALA A 183 18.96 -27.13 -23.16
N ARG A 184 19.15 -28.42 -22.90
CA ARG A 184 20.36 -28.95 -22.23
C ARG A 184 21.62 -28.77 -23.08
N GLN A 185 21.56 -29.06 -24.37
CA GLN A 185 22.69 -28.84 -25.30
C GLN A 185 23.06 -27.35 -25.37
N LYS A 186 22.07 -26.46 -25.48
CA LYS A 186 22.30 -25.01 -25.51
C LYS A 186 22.85 -24.48 -24.17
N ALA A 187 22.35 -24.98 -23.04
CA ALA A 187 22.88 -24.63 -21.73
C ALA A 187 24.33 -25.11 -21.56
N HIS A 188 24.66 -26.32 -22.02
CA HIS A 188 26.04 -26.82 -21.99
C HIS A 188 26.97 -25.98 -22.86
N SER A 189 26.58 -25.69 -24.11
CA SER A 189 27.34 -24.83 -25.04
C SER A 189 27.61 -23.44 -24.46
N LEU A 190 26.58 -22.78 -23.91
CA LEU A 190 26.73 -21.48 -23.24
C LEU A 190 27.61 -21.56 -21.98
N THR A 191 27.58 -22.68 -21.24
CA THR A 191 28.46 -22.87 -20.07
C THR A 191 29.92 -23.04 -20.48
N THR A 192 30.18 -23.81 -21.54
CA THR A 192 31.54 -23.99 -22.09
C THR A 192 32.08 -22.66 -22.63
N GLN A 193 31.28 -21.93 -23.42
CA GLN A 193 31.67 -20.61 -23.93
C GLN A 193 31.97 -19.63 -22.78
N ALA A 194 31.06 -19.48 -21.81
CA ALA A 194 31.29 -18.57 -20.68
C ALA A 194 32.51 -18.97 -19.81
N THR A 195 32.91 -20.25 -19.83
CA THR A 195 34.15 -20.70 -19.18
C THR A 195 35.38 -20.29 -19.99
N GLN A 196 35.34 -20.45 -21.32
CA GLN A 196 36.41 -20.02 -22.23
C GLN A 196 36.61 -18.50 -22.19
N ASP A 197 35.52 -17.72 -22.28
CA ASP A 197 35.53 -16.26 -22.15
C ASP A 197 36.16 -15.83 -20.79
N ALA A 198 35.82 -16.53 -19.71
CA ALA A 198 36.38 -16.28 -18.38
C ALA A 198 37.86 -16.69 -18.24
N ASP A 199 38.34 -17.67 -19.00
CA ASP A 199 39.76 -18.03 -19.06
C ASP A 199 40.57 -17.04 -19.89
N GLU A 200 40.05 -16.57 -21.03
CA GLU A 200 40.68 -15.52 -21.85
C GLU A 200 40.79 -14.19 -21.09
N VAL A 201 39.71 -13.78 -20.41
CA VAL A 201 39.73 -12.57 -19.56
C VAL A 201 40.72 -12.73 -18.40
N ARG A 202 40.83 -13.91 -17.78
CA ARG A 202 41.82 -14.19 -16.73
C ARG A 202 43.26 -14.16 -17.25
N ALA A 203 43.52 -14.73 -18.43
CA ALA A 203 44.84 -14.70 -19.07
C ALA A 203 45.25 -13.26 -19.44
N THR A 204 44.34 -12.50 -20.03
CA THR A 204 44.54 -11.09 -20.41
C THR A 204 44.80 -10.21 -19.19
N ALA A 205 44.00 -10.36 -18.13
CA ALA A 205 44.21 -9.64 -16.87
C ALA A 205 45.55 -10.01 -16.20
N ALA A 206 45.98 -11.27 -16.27
CA ALA A 206 47.27 -11.72 -15.77
C ALA A 206 48.45 -11.12 -16.57
N ALA A 207 48.31 -11.00 -17.91
CA ALA A 207 49.29 -10.35 -18.77
C ALA A 207 49.45 -8.85 -18.44
N HIS A 208 48.35 -8.09 -18.46
CA HIS A 208 48.37 -6.67 -18.09
C HIS A 208 48.90 -6.45 -16.65
N ALA A 209 48.56 -7.33 -15.70
CA ALA A 209 49.08 -7.26 -14.34
C ALA A 209 50.57 -7.64 -14.23
N LYS A 210 51.14 -8.35 -15.20
CA LYS A 210 52.59 -8.59 -15.29
C LYS A 210 53.31 -7.36 -15.86
N GLU A 211 52.75 -6.78 -16.92
CA GLU A 211 53.28 -5.56 -17.57
C GLU A 211 53.25 -4.36 -16.64
N LEU A 212 52.14 -4.10 -15.94
CA LEU A 212 52.02 -3.01 -14.97
C LEU A 212 53.02 -3.13 -13.81
N ARG A 213 53.30 -4.36 -13.35
CA ARG A 213 54.34 -4.61 -12.35
C ARG A 213 55.74 -4.37 -12.89
N ALA A 214 56.01 -4.72 -14.15
CA ALA A 214 57.30 -4.46 -14.79
C ALA A 214 57.54 -2.95 -15.03
N ALA A 215 56.51 -2.21 -15.44
CA ALA A 215 56.53 -0.76 -15.54
C ALA A 215 56.79 -0.11 -14.17
N ALA A 216 55.97 -0.41 -13.16
CA ALA A 216 56.13 0.13 -11.81
C ALA A 216 57.50 -0.20 -11.17
N ALA A 217 58.07 -1.38 -11.45
CA ALA A 217 59.42 -1.74 -11.01
C ALA A 217 60.52 -0.93 -11.71
N LYS A 218 60.37 -0.66 -13.01
CA LYS A 218 61.27 0.21 -13.79
C LYS A 218 61.20 1.65 -13.27
N ASP A 219 59.99 2.19 -13.12
CA ASP A 219 59.77 3.57 -12.68
C ASP A 219 60.30 3.79 -11.25
N ALA A 220 60.09 2.81 -10.36
CA ALA A 220 60.67 2.82 -9.01
C ALA A 220 62.21 2.71 -9.00
N ALA A 221 62.82 2.05 -10.00
CA ALA A 221 64.28 2.02 -10.15
C ALA A 221 64.82 3.36 -10.69
N GLN A 222 64.10 4.01 -11.62
CA GLN A 222 64.47 5.34 -12.13
C GLN A 222 64.40 6.39 -11.02
N ALA A 223 63.29 6.44 -10.26
CA ALA A 223 63.12 7.37 -9.15
C ALA A 223 64.18 7.20 -8.04
N ARG A 224 64.64 5.97 -7.78
CA ARG A 224 65.77 5.70 -6.87
C ARG A 224 67.09 6.25 -7.41
N ALA A 225 67.40 5.98 -8.68
CA ALA A 225 68.62 6.48 -9.32
C ALA A 225 68.65 8.01 -9.42
N GLU A 226 67.50 8.67 -9.56
CA GLU A 226 67.37 10.12 -9.53
C GLU A 226 67.58 10.67 -8.11
N ALA A 227 66.91 10.12 -7.10
CA ALA A 227 67.11 10.50 -5.71
C ALA A 227 68.56 10.28 -5.22
N GLU A 228 69.24 9.23 -5.69
CA GLU A 228 70.66 8.99 -5.40
C GLU A 228 71.58 10.04 -6.03
N ARG A 229 71.29 10.50 -7.26
CA ARG A 229 72.01 11.59 -7.93
C ARG A 229 71.80 12.93 -7.21
N GLU A 230 70.57 13.24 -6.83
CA GLU A 230 70.25 14.45 -6.06
C GLU A 230 70.95 14.43 -4.69
N ALA A 231 70.89 13.30 -3.98
CA ALA A 231 71.59 13.15 -2.70
C ALA A 231 73.11 13.26 -2.85
N ALA A 232 73.70 12.77 -3.96
CA ALA A 232 75.12 12.96 -4.26
C ALA A 232 75.48 14.43 -4.56
N ALA A 233 74.64 15.13 -5.34
CA ALA A 233 74.82 16.55 -5.64
C ALA A 233 74.75 17.41 -4.38
N VAL A 234 73.72 17.23 -3.54
CA VAL A 234 73.56 17.95 -2.27
C VAL A 234 74.74 17.71 -1.32
N ARG A 235 75.26 16.48 -1.25
CA ARG A 235 76.49 16.18 -0.47
C ARG A 235 77.71 16.90 -1.03
N ALA A 236 77.84 17.00 -2.35
CA ALA A 236 78.95 17.71 -2.99
C ALA A 236 78.88 19.23 -2.77
N ASP A 237 77.69 19.83 -2.82
CA ASP A 237 77.50 21.26 -2.51
C ASP A 237 77.70 21.57 -1.02
N ALA A 238 77.19 20.74 -0.12
CA ALA A 238 77.48 20.86 1.32
C ALA A 238 78.98 20.71 1.60
N GLY A 239 79.68 19.83 0.87
CA GLY A 239 81.14 19.70 0.90
C GLY A 239 81.87 20.96 0.45
N ARG A 240 81.46 21.55 -0.70
CA ARG A 240 82.00 22.83 -1.19
C ARG A 240 81.80 23.96 -0.17
N GLN A 241 80.57 24.14 0.32
CA GLN A 241 80.23 25.16 1.32
C GLN A 241 81.04 24.98 2.62
N ALA A 242 81.21 23.75 3.09
CA ALA A 242 82.03 23.46 4.28
C ALA A 242 83.52 23.76 4.09
N VAL A 243 84.06 23.70 2.86
CA VAL A 243 85.41 24.18 2.56
C VAL A 243 85.45 25.70 2.58
N THR A 244 84.57 26.39 1.85
CA THR A 244 84.53 27.86 1.80
C THR A 244 84.40 28.48 3.19
N VAL A 245 83.48 27.98 4.04
CA VAL A 245 83.30 28.46 5.42
C VAL A 245 84.55 28.24 6.29
N ARG A 246 85.33 27.16 6.06
CA ARG A 246 86.61 26.95 6.74
C ARG A 246 87.69 27.92 6.25
N GLU A 247 87.72 28.23 4.96
CA GLU A 247 88.67 29.18 4.37
C GLU A 247 88.36 30.63 4.77
N ASP A 248 87.08 31.00 4.88
CA ASP A 248 86.65 32.30 5.40
C ASP A 248 87.01 32.41 6.89
N ALA A 249 86.64 31.43 7.71
CA ALA A 249 86.98 31.40 9.14
C ALA A 249 88.50 31.38 9.40
N ALA A 250 89.29 30.74 8.54
CA ALA A 250 90.75 30.78 8.59
C ALA A 250 91.31 32.18 8.24
N ARG A 251 90.72 32.86 7.25
CA ARG A 251 91.07 34.25 6.89
C ARG A 251 90.71 35.24 8.00
N GLU A 252 89.52 35.11 8.61
CA GLU A 252 89.13 35.90 9.78
C GLU A 252 90.05 35.65 10.97
N ALA A 253 90.36 34.39 11.29
CA ALA A 253 91.28 34.04 12.37
C ALA A 253 92.71 34.57 12.14
N ALA A 254 93.17 34.63 10.88
CA ALA A 254 94.44 35.24 10.52
C ALA A 254 94.41 36.77 10.67
N ALA A 255 93.34 37.43 10.21
CA ALA A 255 93.16 38.88 10.36
C ALA A 255 93.08 39.30 11.84
N LEU A 256 92.32 38.56 12.66
CA LEU A 256 92.23 38.79 14.11
C LEU A 256 93.57 38.60 14.82
N LYS A 257 94.39 37.61 14.42
CA LYS A 257 95.76 37.44 14.94
C LYS A 257 96.69 38.58 14.53
N ALA A 258 96.59 39.06 13.30
CA ALA A 258 97.39 40.18 12.80
C ALA A 258 97.05 41.48 13.56
N GLU A 259 95.75 41.78 13.75
CA GLU A 259 95.32 42.97 14.48
C GLU A 259 95.61 42.86 15.99
N ALA A 260 95.43 41.69 16.61
CA ALA A 260 95.87 41.47 17.99
C ALA A 260 97.39 41.71 18.15
N SER A 261 98.19 41.25 17.17
CA SER A 261 99.65 41.47 17.15
C SER A 261 100.00 42.95 16.96
N ARG A 262 99.23 43.68 16.14
CA ARG A 262 99.35 45.15 15.97
C ARG A 262 99.04 45.89 17.26
N VAL A 263 97.94 45.53 17.94
CA VAL A 263 97.53 46.12 19.22
C VAL A 263 98.58 45.84 20.31
N LEU A 264 99.12 44.62 20.39
CA LEU A 264 100.21 44.29 21.32
C LEU A 264 101.49 45.09 21.03
N ARG A 265 101.86 45.28 19.75
CA ARG A 265 103.01 46.12 19.38
C ARG A 265 102.79 47.58 19.79
N LEU A 266 101.64 48.16 19.48
CA LEU A 266 101.29 49.54 19.85
C LEU A 266 101.26 49.72 21.38
N ALA A 267 100.68 48.77 22.12
CA ALA A 267 100.70 48.79 23.59
C ALA A 267 102.12 48.68 24.17
N GLY A 268 103.02 47.94 23.52
CA GLY A 268 104.45 47.86 23.87
C GLY A 268 105.23 49.13 23.55
N GLU A 269 104.87 49.84 22.48
CA GLU A 269 105.41 51.15 22.11
C GLU A 269 104.94 52.24 23.09
N ASP A 270 103.65 52.28 23.40
CA ASP A 270 103.05 53.13 24.45
C ASP A 270 103.68 52.90 25.83
N ALA A 271 103.92 51.64 26.20
CA ALA A 271 104.55 51.28 27.46
C ALA A 271 106.01 51.78 27.52
N LYS A 272 106.78 51.63 26.43
CA LYS A 272 108.13 52.19 26.31
C LYS A 272 108.14 53.71 26.37
N ALA A 273 107.21 54.37 25.70
CA ALA A 273 107.06 55.83 25.73
C ALA A 273 106.78 56.34 27.16
N LYS A 274 105.85 55.69 27.88
CA LYS A 274 105.52 56.00 29.29
C LYS A 274 106.69 55.74 30.24
N LEU A 275 107.48 54.68 30.02
CA LEU A 275 108.69 54.41 30.80
C LEU A 275 109.79 55.44 30.53
N ALA A 276 110.00 55.84 29.27
CA ALA A 276 110.95 56.89 28.92
C ALA A 276 110.54 58.26 29.48
N GLN A 277 109.25 58.60 29.45
CA GLN A 277 108.71 59.80 30.08
C GLN A 277 108.92 59.77 31.61
N ALA A 278 108.58 58.65 32.28
CA ALA A 278 108.77 58.50 33.71
C ALA A 278 110.25 58.60 34.12
N ALA A 279 111.17 58.07 33.30
CA ALA A 279 112.61 58.26 33.49
C ALA A 279 113.01 59.74 33.38
N GLN A 280 112.60 60.44 32.31
CA GLN A 280 112.87 61.87 32.13
C GLN A 280 112.30 62.73 33.26
N ASP A 281 111.08 62.45 33.72
CA ASP A 281 110.47 63.18 34.83
C ASP A 281 111.17 62.88 36.16
N SER A 282 111.65 61.65 36.39
CA SER A 282 112.50 61.34 37.55
C SER A 282 113.85 62.06 37.51
N GLU A 283 114.46 62.20 36.33
CA GLU A 283 115.72 62.94 36.14
C GLU A 283 115.53 64.44 36.38
N ARG A 284 114.41 65.02 35.91
CA ARG A 284 113.99 66.39 36.25
C ARG A 284 113.85 66.56 37.77
N THR A 285 113.15 65.65 38.45
CA THR A 285 112.98 65.71 39.92
C THR A 285 114.33 65.62 40.64
N LEU A 286 115.24 64.74 40.21
CA LEU A 286 116.59 64.64 40.78
C LEU A 286 117.43 65.89 40.50
N SER A 287 117.30 66.52 39.34
CA SER A 287 117.99 67.78 39.02
C SER A 287 117.49 68.95 39.86
N VAL A 288 116.17 69.05 40.07
CA VAL A 288 115.57 70.06 40.96
C VAL A 288 116.02 69.83 42.41
N ALA A 289 115.91 68.60 42.91
CA ALA A 289 116.32 68.27 44.28
C ALA A 289 117.83 68.52 44.53
N ARG A 290 118.70 68.30 43.53
CA ARG A 290 120.12 68.66 43.61
C ARG A 290 120.32 70.17 43.67
N GLY A 291 119.63 70.94 42.82
CA GLY A 291 119.69 72.41 42.84
C GLY A 291 119.19 73.01 44.16
N GLU A 292 118.13 72.43 44.74
CA GLU A 292 117.63 72.81 46.06
C GLU A 292 118.60 72.41 47.19
N ALA A 293 119.21 71.23 47.13
CA ALA A 293 120.22 70.80 48.10
C ALA A 293 121.48 71.69 48.05
N GLU A 294 121.95 72.09 46.87
CA GLU A 294 123.05 73.07 46.74
C GLU A 294 122.65 74.44 47.28
N ARG A 295 121.43 74.91 47.00
CA ARG A 295 120.92 76.18 47.51
C ARG A 295 120.84 76.17 49.04
N LEU A 296 120.37 75.08 49.63
CA LEU A 296 120.34 74.87 51.07
C LEU A 296 121.75 74.79 51.66
N ARG A 297 122.73 74.16 50.98
CA ARG A 297 124.13 74.17 51.42
C ARG A 297 124.70 75.59 51.47
N ARG A 298 124.54 76.38 50.41
CA ARG A 298 125.03 77.77 50.38
C ARG A 298 124.35 78.64 51.44
N GLN A 299 123.05 78.41 51.70
CA GLN A 299 122.32 79.07 52.79
C GLN A 299 122.74 78.61 54.20
N ALA A 300 123.22 77.37 54.35
CA ALA A 300 123.77 76.87 55.61
C ALA A 300 125.20 77.37 55.84
N GLU A 301 126.02 77.44 54.78
CA GLU A 301 127.37 78.01 54.79
C GLU A 301 127.31 79.50 55.16
N GLN A 302 126.48 80.30 54.48
CA GLN A 302 126.25 81.71 54.83
C GLN A 302 125.79 81.90 56.29
N LYS A 303 124.90 81.03 56.80
CA LYS A 303 124.46 81.10 58.20
C LYS A 303 125.51 80.64 59.21
N ALA A 304 126.43 79.76 58.82
CA ALA A 304 127.56 79.39 59.66
C ALA A 304 128.54 80.56 59.79
N ASP A 305 128.81 81.27 58.69
CA ASP A 305 129.63 82.48 58.68
C ASP A 305 128.98 83.59 59.53
N GLU A 306 127.68 83.87 59.32
CA GLU A 306 126.90 84.81 60.14
C GLU A 306 126.99 84.46 61.63
N LEU A 307 126.70 83.20 62.01
CA LEU A 307 126.76 82.73 63.40
C LEU A 307 128.17 82.77 64.00
N SER A 308 129.23 82.69 63.20
CA SER A 308 130.61 82.78 63.69
C SER A 308 130.98 84.21 64.12
N ALA A 309 130.51 85.23 63.39
CA ALA A 309 130.64 86.64 63.78
C ALA A 309 129.76 86.97 65.00
N ASP A 310 128.50 86.53 64.95
CA ASP A 310 127.52 86.64 66.03
C ASP A 310 128.01 86.04 67.36
N ALA A 311 128.81 84.96 67.31
CA ALA A 311 129.39 84.31 68.49
C ALA A 311 130.47 85.17 69.17
N ALA A 312 131.31 85.86 68.39
CA ALA A 312 132.34 86.76 68.93
C ALA A 312 131.71 87.97 69.64
N ASP A 313 130.70 88.60 69.03
CA ASP A 313 130.00 89.74 69.63
C ASP A 313 129.12 89.34 70.83
N ARG A 314 128.57 88.11 70.85
CA ARG A 314 127.86 87.59 72.04
C ARG A 314 128.80 87.35 73.22
N GLN A 315 130.06 87.01 72.99
CA GLN A 315 131.01 86.73 74.07
C GLN A 315 131.41 87.98 74.86
N THR A 316 131.20 89.20 74.31
CA THR A 316 131.32 90.46 75.05
C THR A 316 129.98 90.92 75.67
N GLN A 317 128.83 90.64 75.01
CA GLN A 317 127.51 91.08 75.48
C GLN A 317 126.89 90.21 76.59
N ILE A 318 127.31 88.95 76.74
CA ILE A 318 126.81 88.05 77.81
C ILE A 318 127.13 88.61 79.21
N ALA A 319 128.22 89.36 79.36
CA ALA A 319 128.58 90.04 80.61
C ALA A 319 127.65 91.21 81.02
N GLN A 320 126.61 91.52 80.22
CA GLN A 320 125.70 92.66 80.46
C GLN A 320 124.21 92.29 80.35
N ARG A 321 123.84 91.00 80.38
CA ARG A 321 122.43 90.56 80.19
C ARG A 321 121.86 89.63 81.25
N GLU A 322 122.48 89.54 82.43
CA GLU A 322 121.92 88.78 83.56
C GLU A 322 120.64 89.42 84.16
N GLU A 323 120.37 90.71 83.92
CA GLU A 323 119.26 91.44 84.54
C GLU A 323 117.95 91.50 83.72
N ALA A 324 117.93 91.04 82.46
CA ALA A 324 116.90 91.44 81.49
C ALA A 324 116.16 90.30 80.75
N ALA A 325 116.01 89.12 81.37
CA ALA A 325 115.52 87.90 80.70
C ALA A 325 114.24 87.26 81.31
N ALA A 326 113.40 88.02 82.03
CA ALA A 326 112.28 87.46 82.80
C ALA A 326 110.97 87.17 82.03
N LEU A 327 110.82 87.60 80.76
CA LEU A 327 109.53 87.60 80.05
C LEU A 327 109.63 87.20 78.56
N ALA A 328 109.70 85.90 78.27
CA ALA A 328 109.52 85.36 76.91
C ALA A 328 108.91 83.94 76.89
N GLU A 329 108.20 83.53 77.94
CA GLU A 329 107.63 82.20 78.04
C GLU A 329 106.41 81.96 77.12
N GLN A 330 106.48 80.87 76.37
CA GLN A 330 105.37 79.95 76.09
C GLN A 330 104.13 80.41 75.29
N GLN A 331 104.06 81.64 74.77
CA GLN A 331 102.83 82.19 74.15
C GLN A 331 102.34 81.55 72.82
N ALA A 332 102.95 80.45 72.32
CA ALA A 332 102.70 79.90 70.98
C ALA A 332 102.62 78.35 70.89
N ARG A 333 102.09 77.66 71.92
CA ARG A 333 101.89 76.19 71.91
C ARG A 333 100.43 75.70 71.80
N GLN A 334 99.44 76.59 71.59
CA GLN A 334 98.00 76.25 71.69
C GLN A 334 97.17 76.44 70.41
N VAL A 335 97.61 75.88 69.27
CA VAL A 335 96.73 75.65 68.10
C VAL A 335 96.91 74.19 67.62
N GLY A 336 96.58 73.25 68.52
CA GLY A 336 96.89 71.82 68.39
C GLY A 336 95.68 70.86 68.36
N GLU A 337 94.45 71.38 68.34
CA GLU A 337 93.21 70.59 68.33
C GLU A 337 92.33 71.07 67.17
N ALA A 338 92.07 70.38 66.06
CA ALA A 338 91.98 68.95 65.68
C ALA A 338 90.57 68.32 65.74
N ALA A 339 90.36 67.29 64.91
CA ALA A 339 89.31 66.27 65.03
C ALA A 339 87.82 66.70 65.05
N ALA A 340 87.29 67.25 63.94
CA ALA A 340 85.82 67.31 63.71
C ALA A 340 85.36 67.04 62.26
N ALA A 341 86.08 67.54 61.24
CA ALA A 341 85.57 67.62 59.86
C ALA A 341 85.51 66.29 59.06
N ALA A 342 85.88 65.15 59.64
CA ALA A 342 86.08 63.90 58.89
C ALA A 342 84.79 63.15 58.49
N MET A 343 83.69 63.29 59.25
CA MET A 343 82.51 62.41 59.12
C MET A 343 81.39 62.94 58.18
N ARG A 344 81.71 63.33 56.94
CA ARG A 344 80.69 63.83 55.97
C ARG A 344 80.74 63.28 54.53
N LYS A 345 81.50 62.21 54.24
CA LYS A 345 81.66 61.66 52.86
C LYS A 345 81.22 60.20 52.63
N ALA A 346 80.46 59.58 53.55
CA ALA A 346 80.12 58.16 53.49
C ALA A 346 78.68 57.80 53.04
N THR A 347 77.74 58.74 53.08
CA THR A 347 76.28 58.45 53.12
C THR A 347 75.52 58.76 51.82
N ASP A 348 76.08 58.44 50.64
CA ASP A 348 75.48 58.80 49.33
C ASP A 348 75.47 57.65 48.28
N ARG A 349 75.63 56.38 48.72
CA ARG A 349 75.67 55.21 47.82
C ARG A 349 74.50 54.23 47.93
N VAL A 350 73.68 54.34 48.99
CA VAL A 350 72.64 53.33 49.32
C VAL A 350 71.30 53.64 48.65
N GLU A 351 70.81 54.87 48.77
CA GLU A 351 69.44 55.25 48.40
C GLU A 351 69.12 55.02 46.91
N ARG A 352 70.11 55.32 46.04
CA ARG A 352 69.98 55.25 44.57
C ARG A 352 69.67 53.84 44.04
N ARG A 353 69.87 52.78 44.84
CA ARG A 353 69.50 51.39 44.49
C ARG A 353 68.05 51.02 44.82
N LEU A 354 67.43 51.65 45.82
CA LEU A 354 66.06 51.33 46.26
C LEU A 354 64.99 51.89 45.31
N ALA A 355 65.17 53.10 44.80
CA ALA A 355 64.18 53.77 43.94
C ALA A 355 63.89 53.00 42.63
N ARG A 356 64.91 52.38 42.01
CA ARG A 356 64.78 51.66 40.72
C ARG A 356 63.97 50.35 40.79
N ARG A 357 63.70 49.81 41.98
CA ARG A 357 62.98 48.53 42.14
C ARG A 357 61.46 48.74 42.10
N ARG A 358 60.95 49.66 42.91
CA ARG A 358 59.50 49.98 43.06
C ARG A 358 58.83 50.35 41.72
N LEU A 359 59.52 51.13 40.88
CA LEU A 359 59.05 51.52 39.54
C LEU A 359 58.81 50.34 38.58
N ARG A 360 59.53 49.22 38.73
CA ARG A 360 59.33 48.02 37.89
C ARG A 360 58.14 47.17 38.35
N GLU A 361 57.85 47.18 39.63
CA GLU A 361 56.75 46.41 40.23
C GLU A 361 55.39 47.05 39.89
N GLN A 362 55.29 48.39 39.95
CA GLN A 362 54.08 49.13 39.56
C GLN A 362 53.72 48.93 38.08
N ALA A 363 54.68 49.08 37.16
CA ALA A 363 54.47 48.88 35.72
C ALA A 363 54.12 47.42 35.33
N ALA A 364 54.38 46.45 36.21
CA ALA A 364 53.99 45.05 36.00
C ALA A 364 52.54 44.76 36.45
N ALA A 365 51.99 45.55 37.37
CA ALA A 365 50.62 45.40 37.87
C ALA A 365 49.58 45.90 36.85
N GLU A 366 49.76 47.12 36.31
CA GLU A 366 48.84 47.71 35.31
C GLU A 366 48.70 46.82 34.06
N ARG A 367 49.80 46.16 33.66
CA ARG A 367 49.83 45.23 32.51
C ARG A 367 49.05 43.93 32.73
N ARG A 368 48.67 43.60 33.98
CA ARG A 368 47.77 42.48 34.30
C ARG A 368 46.31 42.95 34.23
N GLN A 369 45.97 44.02 34.96
CA GLN A 369 44.62 44.60 34.98
C GLN A 369 44.07 44.86 33.56
N ARG A 370 44.86 45.49 32.67
CA ARG A 370 44.45 45.73 31.27
C ARG A 370 44.23 44.46 30.42
N LYS A 371 44.77 43.31 30.81
CA LYS A 371 44.48 42.01 30.17
C LYS A 371 43.20 41.39 30.69
N ASP A 372 42.97 41.47 32.00
CA ASP A 372 41.81 40.87 32.65
C ASP A 372 40.53 41.61 32.22
N GLU A 373 40.54 42.95 32.24
CA GLU A 373 39.45 43.79 31.70
C GLU A 373 39.15 43.53 30.21
N ALA A 374 40.15 43.12 29.43
CA ALA A 374 40.00 42.79 28.00
C ALA A 374 39.45 41.37 27.81
N ALA A 375 39.75 40.44 28.73
CA ALA A 375 39.15 39.12 28.77
C ALA A 375 37.66 39.22 29.12
N ASP A 376 37.29 40.01 30.11
CA ASP A 376 35.90 40.11 30.57
C ASP A 376 35.01 40.88 29.60
N ARG A 377 35.51 41.94 28.96
CA ARG A 377 34.81 42.57 27.81
C ARG A 377 34.55 41.57 26.67
N ARG A 378 35.48 40.63 26.42
CA ARG A 378 35.28 39.53 25.46
C ARG A 378 34.30 38.45 25.94
N ARG A 379 34.16 38.23 27.26
CA ARG A 379 33.13 37.33 27.82
C ARG A 379 31.74 37.97 27.72
N ALA A 380 31.59 39.23 28.11
CA ALA A 380 30.34 39.99 28.04
C ALA A 380 29.79 40.08 26.61
N ALA A 381 30.65 40.41 25.62
CA ALA A 381 30.24 40.43 24.21
C ALA A 381 29.75 39.06 23.69
N ARG A 382 30.31 37.94 24.21
CA ARG A 382 29.86 36.57 23.90
C ARG A 382 28.59 36.16 24.63
N ALA A 383 28.22 36.83 25.72
CA ALA A 383 26.95 36.66 26.41
C ALA A 383 25.83 37.42 25.70
N ALA A 384 26.02 38.72 25.44
CA ALA A 384 25.05 39.57 24.73
C ALA A 384 24.69 39.01 23.33
N ALA A 385 25.66 38.42 22.62
CA ALA A 385 25.42 37.78 21.32
C ALA A 385 24.53 36.52 21.35
N ARG A 386 24.08 36.06 22.53
CA ARG A 386 23.18 34.91 22.72
C ARG A 386 21.73 35.29 22.98
N GLU A 387 21.45 36.54 23.32
CA GLU A 387 20.08 37.02 23.51
C GLU A 387 19.37 37.23 22.16
N GLY A 388 18.08 36.91 22.09
CA GLY A 388 17.25 37.14 20.89
C GLY A 388 17.37 36.15 19.73
N LYS A 389 18.20 35.09 19.80
CA LYS A 389 18.28 34.04 18.75
C LYS A 389 17.69 32.71 19.25
N PRO A 390 16.68 32.12 18.58
CA PRO A 390 16.04 30.89 19.05
C PRO A 390 17.04 29.72 19.07
N THR A 391 17.11 29.04 20.20
CA THR A 391 18.13 28.03 20.51
C THR A 391 18.11 26.89 19.48
N GLY A 392 19.27 26.29 19.18
CA GLY A 392 19.38 25.20 18.20
C GLY A 392 18.37 24.06 18.44
N GLY A 393 18.13 23.67 19.69
CA GLY A 393 17.14 22.68 20.07
C GLY A 393 15.68 23.07 19.77
N GLN A 394 15.32 24.36 19.73
CA GLN A 394 13.99 24.82 19.32
C GLN A 394 13.81 24.72 17.80
N ARG A 395 14.82 25.14 17.03
CA ARG A 395 14.84 24.96 15.56
C ARG A 395 14.82 23.49 15.15
N LEU A 396 15.56 22.65 15.88
CA LEU A 396 15.56 21.20 15.66
C LEU A 396 14.19 20.59 15.98
N ARG A 397 13.53 21.01 17.08
CA ARG A 397 12.18 20.54 17.45
C ARG A 397 11.10 20.97 16.45
N SER A 398 11.14 22.18 15.90
CA SER A 398 10.18 22.60 14.88
C SER A 398 10.43 21.89 13.55
N TRP A 399 11.68 21.79 13.09
CA TRP A 399 12.04 21.03 11.89
C TRP A 399 11.67 19.55 12.01
N ALA A 400 11.98 18.91 13.16
CA ALA A 400 11.63 17.52 13.42
C ALA A 400 10.11 17.30 13.40
N LYS A 401 9.31 18.17 14.04
CA LYS A 401 7.84 18.09 13.96
C LYS A 401 7.34 18.16 12.52
N THR A 402 7.82 19.12 11.73
CA THR A 402 7.41 19.28 10.32
C THR A 402 7.84 18.12 9.43
N ASN A 403 8.99 17.50 9.70
CA ASN A 403 9.51 16.36 8.93
C ASN A 403 9.24 14.98 9.57
N THR A 404 8.41 14.86 10.62
CA THR A 404 8.24 13.60 11.40
C THR A 404 8.00 12.37 10.51
N GLU A 405 7.09 12.48 9.54
CA GLU A 405 6.75 11.40 8.59
C GLU A 405 7.93 11.04 7.67
N ARG A 406 8.70 12.05 7.23
CA ARG A 406 9.91 11.84 6.43
C ARG A 406 11.03 11.23 7.26
N LEU A 407 11.16 11.60 8.53
CA LEU A 407 12.15 11.05 9.47
C LEU A 407 11.83 9.60 9.86
N LEU A 408 10.55 9.22 9.95
CA LEU A 408 10.14 7.82 10.15
C LEU A 408 10.53 6.91 8.97
N VAL A 409 10.60 7.46 7.76
CA VAL A 409 10.99 6.72 6.54
C VAL A 409 12.51 6.76 6.30
N VAL A 410 13.14 7.92 6.48
CA VAL A 410 14.58 8.13 6.20
C VAL A 410 15.46 7.68 7.36
N GLY A 411 15.03 7.88 8.62
CA GLY A 411 15.82 7.55 9.82
C GLY A 411 16.28 6.09 9.90
N PRO A 412 15.42 5.09 9.64
CA PRO A 412 15.82 3.68 9.60
C PRO A 412 16.84 3.34 8.50
N ILE A 413 16.91 4.16 7.44
CA ILE A 413 17.86 3.99 6.32
C ILE A 413 19.19 4.67 6.64
N THR A 414 19.17 5.88 7.22
CA THR A 414 20.39 6.65 7.50
C THR A 414 21.07 6.29 8.82
N ALA A 415 20.37 5.66 9.77
CA ALA A 415 20.98 5.24 11.04
C ALA A 415 22.10 4.18 10.84
N PRO A 416 21.92 3.13 10.01
CA PRO A 416 23.03 2.23 9.66
C PRO A 416 24.21 2.95 8.97
N MET A 417 23.95 3.91 8.07
CA MET A 417 25.01 4.67 7.39
C MET A 417 25.82 5.52 8.38
N ALA A 418 25.16 6.15 9.36
CA ALA A 418 25.84 6.93 10.39
C ALA A 418 26.77 6.08 11.30
N VAL A 419 26.46 4.79 11.48
CA VAL A 419 27.33 3.82 12.17
C VAL A 419 28.42 3.27 11.22
N ALA A 420 28.14 3.16 9.92
CA ALA A 420 29.15 2.80 8.92
C ALA A 420 30.24 3.88 8.80
N TRP A 421 29.89 5.17 8.92
CA TRP A 421 30.85 6.29 8.92
C TRP A 421 31.90 6.17 10.02
N THR A 422 31.52 5.75 11.24
CA THR A 422 32.50 5.63 12.34
C THR A 422 33.43 4.45 12.13
N GLY A 423 32.94 3.33 11.58
CA GLY A 423 33.78 2.18 11.21
C GLY A 423 34.73 2.46 10.04
N GLN A 424 34.31 3.22 9.03
CA GLN A 424 35.15 3.60 7.89
C GLN A 424 36.21 4.64 8.25
N ALA A 425 35.88 5.61 9.12
CA ALA A 425 36.86 6.54 9.66
C ALA A 425 37.89 5.79 10.53
N GLY A 426 37.43 4.87 11.39
CA GLY A 426 38.30 3.99 12.17
C GLY A 426 39.19 3.08 11.32
N PHE A 427 38.69 2.57 10.19
CA PHE A 427 39.51 1.82 9.22
C PHE A 427 40.66 2.68 8.66
N ALA A 428 40.38 3.92 8.26
CA ALA A 428 41.41 4.82 7.75
C ALA A 428 42.39 5.30 8.84
N GLU A 429 41.96 5.39 10.10
CA GLU A 429 42.81 5.77 11.24
C GLU A 429 43.68 4.59 11.73
N ASP A 430 43.06 3.46 12.09
CA ASP A 430 43.72 2.32 12.76
C ASP A 430 44.51 1.39 11.83
N ILE A 431 44.13 1.32 10.54
CA ILE A 431 44.71 0.36 9.57
C ILE A 431 45.51 1.08 8.48
N LEU A 432 45.05 2.22 7.97
CA LEU A 432 45.80 3.02 7.00
C LEU A 432 46.73 4.07 7.64
N GLY A 433 46.57 4.38 8.93
CA GLY A 433 47.40 5.35 9.65
C GLY A 433 47.19 6.81 9.21
N TRP A 434 46.03 7.13 8.63
CA TRP A 434 45.75 8.47 8.10
C TRP A 434 45.33 9.44 9.20
N ALA A 435 45.73 10.71 9.06
CA ALA A 435 45.33 11.74 10.02
C ALA A 435 43.83 12.07 9.90
N VAL A 436 43.17 12.27 11.04
CA VAL A 436 41.73 12.54 11.23
C VAL A 436 41.00 13.34 10.12
N PRO A 437 41.48 14.50 9.61
CA PRO A 437 40.79 15.20 8.53
C PRO A 437 40.65 14.37 7.24
N PHE A 438 41.59 13.47 6.96
CA PHE A 438 41.55 12.57 5.80
C PHE A 438 40.72 11.30 6.05
N THR A 439 40.61 10.82 7.30
CA THR A 439 39.77 9.64 7.63
C THR A 439 38.29 9.97 7.48
N ILE A 440 37.88 11.15 7.94
CA ILE A 440 36.53 11.69 7.74
C ILE A 440 36.25 11.93 6.24
N LEU A 441 37.22 12.49 5.50
CA LEU A 441 37.09 12.71 4.06
C LEU A 441 36.96 11.40 3.27
N PHE A 442 37.69 10.35 3.66
CA PHE A 442 37.63 9.03 3.06
C PHE A 442 36.25 8.37 3.24
N ALA A 443 35.74 8.32 4.48
CA ALA A 443 34.41 7.78 4.76
C ALA A 443 33.32 8.56 4.00
N ALA A 444 33.39 9.90 4.03
CA ALA A 444 32.45 10.75 3.29
C ALA A 444 32.52 10.52 1.76
N ALA A 445 33.72 10.33 1.19
CA ALA A 445 33.90 10.05 -0.23
C ALA A 445 33.36 8.67 -0.62
N TRP A 446 33.62 7.63 0.17
CA TRP A 446 33.12 6.28 -0.09
C TRP A 446 31.59 6.21 -0.08
N GLU A 447 30.98 6.82 0.94
CA GLU A 447 29.52 6.84 1.11
C GLU A 447 28.84 7.76 0.08
N LEU A 448 29.48 8.86 -0.32
CA LEU A 448 29.03 9.69 -1.44
C LEU A 448 29.11 8.93 -2.78
N SER A 449 30.16 8.15 -3.04
CA SER A 449 30.25 7.27 -4.21
C SER A 449 29.14 6.21 -4.21
N THR A 450 28.91 5.58 -3.05
CA THR A 450 27.83 4.58 -2.88
C THR A 450 26.44 5.21 -3.14
N ALA A 451 26.19 6.40 -2.59
CA ALA A 451 24.96 7.15 -2.80
C ALA A 451 24.80 7.63 -4.26
N PHE A 452 25.89 8.03 -4.93
CA PHE A 452 25.88 8.43 -6.33
C PHE A 452 25.53 7.27 -7.27
N VAL A 453 26.09 6.08 -7.06
CA VAL A 453 25.71 4.88 -7.83
C VAL A 453 24.27 4.46 -7.52
N GLY A 454 23.82 4.56 -6.26
CA GLY A 454 22.42 4.37 -5.88
C GLY A 454 21.45 5.36 -6.54
N TRP A 455 21.90 6.61 -6.76
CA TRP A 455 21.16 7.62 -7.51
C TRP A 455 21.15 7.33 -9.02
N MET A 456 22.28 6.94 -9.62
CA MET A 456 22.36 6.52 -11.03
C MET A 456 21.43 5.34 -11.33
N TYR A 457 21.37 4.34 -10.43
CA TYR A 457 20.40 3.24 -10.49
C TYR A 457 18.95 3.73 -10.52
N HIS A 458 18.60 4.71 -9.67
CA HIS A 458 17.27 5.31 -9.62
C HIS A 458 16.95 6.16 -10.87
N GLN A 459 17.94 6.84 -11.46
CA GLN A 459 17.79 7.62 -12.69
C GLN A 459 17.62 6.71 -13.92
N ALA A 460 18.43 5.66 -14.06
CA ALA A 460 18.26 4.65 -15.11
C ALA A 460 16.87 4.00 -15.04
N ARG A 461 16.42 3.64 -13.83
CA ARG A 461 15.05 3.14 -13.57
C ARG A 461 13.93 4.12 -13.94
N LYS A 462 14.18 5.43 -13.99
CA LYS A 462 13.22 6.43 -14.48
C LYS A 462 13.26 6.59 -16.00
N ALA A 463 14.44 6.51 -16.61
CA ALA A 463 14.60 6.53 -18.06
C ALA A 463 14.00 5.29 -18.74
N GLY A 464 13.92 4.17 -18.02
CA GLY A 464 13.49 2.86 -18.55
C GLY A 464 14.66 1.93 -18.87
N ASP A 465 15.89 2.39 -18.65
CA ASP A 465 17.13 1.66 -18.95
C ASP A 465 17.39 0.47 -18.02
N ALA A 466 18.25 -0.43 -18.51
CA ALA A 466 18.73 -1.61 -17.80
C ALA A 466 19.62 -1.25 -16.59
N GLY A 467 19.01 -0.83 -15.48
CA GLY A 467 19.69 -0.45 -14.24
C GLY A 467 20.50 -1.56 -13.54
N THR A 468 20.66 -2.73 -14.15
CA THR A 468 21.37 -3.91 -13.61
C THR A 468 22.83 -3.62 -13.32
N LEU A 469 23.54 -2.88 -14.18
CA LEU A 469 24.95 -2.53 -13.98
C LEU A 469 25.11 -1.66 -12.72
N TYR A 470 24.37 -0.55 -12.63
CA TYR A 470 24.39 0.31 -11.45
C TYR A 470 24.01 -0.45 -10.18
N ARG A 471 23.03 -1.36 -10.26
CA ARG A 471 22.64 -2.23 -9.15
C ARG A 471 23.80 -3.08 -8.65
N ILE A 472 24.51 -3.77 -9.56
CA ILE A 472 25.70 -4.57 -9.23
C ILE A 472 26.78 -3.68 -8.60
N SER A 473 27.05 -2.51 -9.17
CA SER A 473 28.01 -1.55 -8.63
C SER A 473 27.65 -1.08 -7.21
N THR A 474 26.39 -0.77 -6.89
CA THR A 474 26.00 -0.40 -5.51
C THR A 474 26.22 -1.55 -4.53
N TRP A 475 25.98 -2.79 -4.95
CA TRP A 475 26.27 -3.97 -4.12
C TRP A 475 27.77 -4.19 -3.92
N ILE A 476 28.62 -3.94 -4.92
CA ILE A 476 30.09 -3.95 -4.76
C ILE A 476 30.54 -2.91 -3.72
N PHE A 477 30.04 -1.67 -3.79
CA PHE A 477 30.34 -0.63 -2.81
C PHE A 477 29.84 -0.98 -1.40
N ALA A 478 28.65 -1.58 -1.26
CA ALA A 478 28.10 -2.02 0.02
C ALA A 478 28.91 -3.20 0.62
N CYS A 479 29.36 -4.15 -0.20
CA CYS A 479 30.26 -5.21 0.23
C CYS A 479 31.63 -4.67 0.66
N GLY A 480 32.20 -3.71 -0.07
CA GLY A 480 33.45 -3.05 0.33
C GLY A 480 33.32 -2.26 1.65
N ALA A 481 32.21 -1.53 1.84
CA ALA A 481 31.89 -0.87 3.11
C ALA A 481 31.78 -1.87 4.28
N ALA A 482 31.07 -2.99 4.07
CA ALA A 482 30.95 -4.05 5.07
C ALA A 482 32.30 -4.72 5.37
N LEU A 483 33.18 -4.87 4.38
CA LEU A 483 34.50 -5.47 4.51
C LEU A 483 35.47 -4.59 5.32
N MET A 484 35.52 -3.28 5.04
CA MET A 484 36.32 -2.32 5.82
C MET A 484 35.82 -2.23 7.27
N ASN A 485 34.50 -2.21 7.46
CA ASN A 485 33.87 -2.20 8.78
C ASN A 485 34.10 -3.51 9.56
N PHE A 486 34.13 -4.67 8.88
CA PHE A 486 34.54 -5.93 9.48
C PHE A 486 36.00 -5.87 9.97
N TRP A 487 36.92 -5.43 9.10
CA TRP A 487 38.36 -5.37 9.38
C TRP A 487 38.69 -4.42 10.55
N HIS A 488 38.16 -3.19 10.54
CA HIS A 488 38.36 -2.27 11.67
C HIS A 488 37.81 -2.87 13.00
N ALA A 489 36.60 -3.41 12.98
CA ALA A 489 35.98 -3.97 14.19
C ALA A 489 36.44 -5.40 14.55
N SER A 490 37.35 -6.03 13.78
CA SER A 490 38.03 -7.26 14.18
C SER A 490 39.12 -7.00 15.24
N GLY A 491 39.65 -5.77 15.27
CA GLY A 491 40.67 -5.33 16.22
C GLY A 491 42.10 -5.75 15.86
N GLN A 492 43.08 -5.15 16.55
CA GLN A 492 44.46 -5.61 16.56
C GLN A 492 44.64 -6.72 17.63
N PRO A 493 45.49 -7.74 17.39
CA PRO A 493 45.67 -8.84 18.33
C PRO A 493 46.33 -8.37 19.63
N THR A 494 45.78 -8.79 20.78
CA THR A 494 46.25 -8.39 22.13
C THR A 494 47.59 -9.00 22.53
N SER A 495 48.20 -9.85 21.70
CA SER A 495 49.59 -10.27 21.81
C SER A 495 50.15 -10.60 20.42
N PRO A 496 51.41 -10.24 20.12
CA PRO A 496 52.00 -10.42 18.78
C PRO A 496 52.31 -11.89 18.43
N ARG A 497 52.05 -12.82 19.35
CA ARG A 497 52.18 -14.27 19.18
C ARG A 497 51.08 -14.97 19.95
N VAL A 498 50.46 -15.97 19.33
CA VAL A 498 49.54 -16.93 19.97
C VAL A 498 50.19 -18.31 19.91
N PHE A 499 50.02 -19.09 20.97
CA PHE A 499 50.51 -20.47 21.03
C PHE A 499 49.50 -21.39 20.33
N ASP A 500 49.95 -22.08 19.28
CA ASP A 500 49.15 -23.07 18.55
C ASP A 500 49.38 -24.46 19.18
N PRO A 501 48.40 -25.03 19.90
CA PRO A 501 48.54 -26.33 20.57
C PRO A 501 48.55 -27.51 19.59
N ALA A 502 48.19 -27.32 18.31
CA ALA A 502 48.29 -28.36 17.29
C ALA A 502 49.67 -28.37 16.60
N ALA A 503 50.44 -27.29 16.71
CA ALA A 503 51.77 -27.15 16.11
C ALA A 503 52.91 -26.91 17.13
N ASP A 504 52.60 -26.99 18.43
CA ASP A 504 53.51 -26.82 19.58
C ASP A 504 54.44 -25.60 19.48
N ARG A 505 53.91 -24.48 18.98
CA ARG A 505 54.72 -23.29 18.66
C ARG A 505 53.98 -21.98 18.79
N TRP A 506 54.74 -20.94 19.10
CA TRP A 506 54.27 -19.56 19.08
C TRP A 506 54.25 -19.01 17.65
N VAL A 507 53.06 -18.94 17.05
CA VAL A 507 52.83 -18.39 15.71
C VAL A 507 52.59 -16.88 15.82
N GLN A 508 53.10 -16.09 14.88
CA GLN A 508 52.71 -14.67 14.77
C GLN A 508 51.26 -14.59 14.27
N GLU A 509 50.42 -13.85 14.98
CA GLU A 509 49.02 -13.68 14.62
C GLU A 509 48.87 -12.66 13.47
N MET A 510 49.15 -13.11 12.24
CA MET A 510 49.00 -12.30 11.01
C MET A 510 47.54 -12.04 10.61
N THR A 511 46.58 -12.59 11.34
CA THR A 511 45.20 -12.77 10.89
C THR A 511 44.28 -11.65 11.39
N TYR A 512 44.30 -10.48 10.73
CA TYR A 512 43.38 -9.36 10.96
C TYR A 512 41.90 -9.64 10.56
N TRP A 513 41.41 -10.86 10.84
CA TRP A 513 40.12 -11.39 10.38
C TRP A 513 39.36 -12.14 11.48
N HIS A 514 39.47 -11.66 12.72
CA HIS A 514 38.71 -12.22 13.84
C HIS A 514 37.21 -11.97 13.66
N MET A 515 36.43 -13.06 13.69
CA MET A 515 34.95 -13.05 13.69
C MET A 515 34.39 -12.56 15.03
N THR A 516 34.78 -11.35 15.46
CA THR A 516 34.29 -10.77 16.73
C THR A 516 32.80 -10.40 16.58
N PRO A 517 32.01 -10.43 17.68
CA PRO A 517 30.63 -9.96 17.63
C PRO A 517 30.49 -8.50 17.16
N LYS A 518 31.54 -7.67 17.33
CA LYS A 518 31.60 -6.32 16.79
C LYS A 518 31.80 -6.33 15.27
N ALA A 519 32.81 -7.04 14.77
CA ALA A 519 33.11 -7.17 13.33
C ALA A 519 31.88 -7.64 12.54
N VAL A 520 31.20 -8.69 13.03
CA VAL A 520 29.99 -9.23 12.42
C VAL A 520 28.84 -8.22 12.46
N ALA A 521 28.61 -7.53 13.59
CA ALA A 521 27.54 -6.55 13.71
C ALA A 521 27.75 -5.31 12.82
N PHE A 522 28.97 -4.78 12.77
CA PHE A 522 29.31 -3.63 11.92
C PHE A 522 29.19 -3.95 10.42
N ALA A 523 29.70 -5.12 9.99
CA ALA A 523 29.54 -5.60 8.62
C ALA A 523 28.06 -5.83 8.25
N ALA A 524 27.29 -6.46 9.13
CA ALA A 524 25.86 -6.70 8.93
C ALA A 524 25.06 -5.40 8.82
N MET A 525 25.36 -4.37 9.63
CA MET A 525 24.69 -3.07 9.55
C MET A 525 24.91 -2.36 8.21
N SER A 526 26.12 -2.41 7.63
CA SER A 526 26.38 -1.89 6.28
C SER A 526 25.53 -2.59 5.22
N ILE A 527 25.37 -3.90 5.30
CA ILE A 527 24.52 -4.66 4.36
C ILE A 527 23.03 -4.35 4.59
N VAL A 528 22.57 -4.29 5.85
CA VAL A 528 21.17 -3.99 6.20
C VAL A 528 20.74 -2.60 5.72
N GLY A 529 21.59 -1.58 5.83
CA GLY A 529 21.31 -0.25 5.28
C GLY A 529 21.03 -0.29 3.77
N MET A 530 21.86 -1.04 3.02
CA MET A 530 21.69 -1.21 1.58
C MET A 530 20.43 -2.02 1.22
N VAL A 531 20.09 -3.07 1.98
CA VAL A 531 18.83 -3.83 1.82
C VAL A 531 17.61 -2.94 2.03
N LEU A 532 17.60 -2.13 3.10
CA LEU A 532 16.50 -1.20 3.38
C LEU A 532 16.34 -0.14 2.27
N TRP A 533 17.45 0.38 1.74
CA TRP A 533 17.43 1.29 0.59
C TRP A 533 16.87 0.65 -0.69
N GLU A 534 17.29 -0.58 -1.04
CA GLU A 534 16.78 -1.30 -2.22
C GLU A 534 15.30 -1.64 -2.11
N LEU A 535 14.82 -2.03 -0.92
CA LEU A 535 13.40 -2.23 -0.65
C LEU A 535 12.60 -0.93 -0.80
N TYR A 536 13.12 0.19 -0.26
CA TYR A 536 12.50 1.51 -0.35
C TYR A 536 12.46 2.06 -1.79
N ALA A 537 13.58 2.00 -2.51
CA ALA A 537 13.67 2.41 -3.92
C ALA A 537 12.77 1.55 -4.82
N SER A 538 12.71 0.24 -4.58
CA SER A 538 11.78 -0.67 -5.28
C SER A 538 10.32 -0.36 -4.97
N LEU A 539 10.00 0.05 -3.74
CA LEU A 539 8.65 0.46 -3.34
C LEU A 539 8.23 1.77 -4.02
N ILE A 540 9.12 2.78 -4.09
CA ILE A 540 8.87 4.02 -4.83
C ILE A 540 8.66 3.74 -6.31
N HIS A 541 9.57 2.99 -6.94
CA HIS A 541 9.49 2.69 -8.37
C HIS A 541 8.21 1.89 -8.71
N ARG A 542 7.79 0.94 -7.85
CA ARG A 542 6.48 0.26 -7.97
C ARG A 542 5.27 1.13 -7.64
N LYS A 543 5.41 2.33 -7.05
CA LYS A 543 4.34 3.33 -6.99
C LYS A 543 4.27 4.12 -8.29
N GLN A 544 5.40 4.67 -8.75
CA GLN A 544 5.46 5.42 -10.01
C GLN A 544 5.00 4.58 -11.21
N LEU A 545 5.40 3.31 -11.32
CA LEU A 545 4.92 2.42 -12.40
C LEU A 545 3.40 2.15 -12.37
N ARG A 546 2.71 2.36 -11.25
CA ARG A 546 1.23 2.30 -11.17
C ARG A 546 0.58 3.63 -11.51
N GLU A 547 1.21 4.73 -11.11
CA GLU A 547 0.80 6.10 -11.48
C GLU A 547 0.93 6.29 -13.01
N ASP A 548 2.00 5.76 -13.62
CA ASP A 548 2.22 5.66 -15.07
C ASP A 548 1.30 4.65 -15.79
N GLY A 549 0.47 3.87 -15.08
CA GLY A 549 -0.36 2.80 -15.64
C GLY A 549 0.38 1.55 -16.16
N LYS A 550 1.72 1.56 -16.18
CA LYS A 550 2.60 0.48 -16.68
C LYS A 550 2.54 -0.82 -15.84
N VAL A 551 2.08 -0.73 -14.60
CA VAL A 551 1.85 -1.85 -13.68
C VAL A 551 0.45 -1.73 -13.10
N ALA A 552 -0.27 -2.86 -13.06
CA ALA A 552 -1.63 -2.92 -12.51
C ALA A 552 -1.74 -2.28 -11.12
N ALA A 553 -2.87 -1.59 -10.89
CA ALA A 553 -3.18 -0.92 -9.64
C ALA A 553 -3.01 -1.84 -8.42
N ALA A 554 -2.68 -1.24 -7.27
CA ALA A 554 -2.48 -2.01 -6.04
C ALA A 554 -3.80 -2.69 -5.63
N ARG A 555 -3.88 -4.02 -5.81
CA ARG A 555 -5.08 -4.82 -5.50
C ARG A 555 -5.54 -4.58 -4.05
N PRO A 556 -6.86 -4.44 -3.81
CA PRO A 556 -7.38 -4.12 -2.48
C PRO A 556 -7.08 -5.23 -1.46
N SER A 557 -6.44 -4.87 -0.36
CA SER A 557 -6.12 -5.77 0.74
C SER A 557 -7.33 -5.97 1.66
N ILE A 558 -7.96 -7.14 1.58
CA ILE A 558 -9.04 -7.53 2.51
C ILE A 558 -8.41 -7.91 3.86
N GLY A 559 -8.66 -7.10 4.89
CA GLY A 559 -8.13 -7.32 6.23
C GLY A 559 -8.62 -8.63 6.88
N LEU A 560 -7.75 -9.26 7.68
CA LEU A 560 -7.98 -10.56 8.34
C LEU A 560 -9.33 -10.66 9.10
N VAL A 561 -9.77 -9.59 9.75
CA VAL A 561 -11.06 -9.54 10.47
C VAL A 561 -12.26 -9.76 9.53
N ARG A 562 -12.19 -9.25 8.27
CA ARG A 562 -13.24 -9.49 7.27
C ARG A 562 -13.23 -10.92 6.75
N TRP A 563 -12.03 -11.52 6.57
CA TRP A 563 -11.90 -12.94 6.24
C TRP A 563 -12.49 -13.85 7.31
N ALA A 564 -12.20 -13.58 8.59
CA ALA A 564 -12.75 -14.36 9.71
C ALA A 564 -14.27 -14.21 9.86
N ARG A 565 -14.82 -12.99 9.72
CA ARG A 565 -16.25 -12.72 9.93
C ARG A 565 -17.13 -13.05 8.72
N TYR A 566 -16.61 -12.89 7.50
CA TYR A 566 -17.35 -13.08 6.25
C TYR A 566 -16.49 -13.82 5.20
N PRO A 567 -16.17 -15.11 5.38
CA PRO A 567 -15.21 -15.84 4.55
C PRO A 567 -15.66 -15.94 3.08
N VAL A 568 -16.91 -16.34 2.83
CA VAL A 568 -17.47 -16.46 1.46
C VAL A 568 -17.49 -15.11 0.73
N HIS A 569 -17.80 -14.03 1.45
CA HIS A 569 -17.86 -12.68 0.90
C HIS A 569 -16.46 -12.13 0.60
N SER A 570 -15.50 -12.39 1.49
CA SER A 570 -14.09 -12.03 1.31
C SER A 570 -13.45 -12.78 0.16
N PHE A 571 -13.68 -14.10 0.06
CA PHE A 571 -13.21 -14.91 -1.07
C PHE A 571 -13.80 -14.43 -2.41
N THR A 572 -15.09 -14.10 -2.44
CA THR A 572 -15.74 -13.61 -3.67
C THR A 572 -15.22 -12.22 -4.08
N ALA A 573 -14.99 -11.31 -3.12
CA ALA A 573 -14.38 -10.00 -3.39
C ALA A 573 -12.92 -10.13 -3.85
N TRP A 574 -12.15 -11.03 -3.23
CA TRP A 574 -10.77 -11.34 -3.63
C TRP A 574 -10.69 -11.93 -5.03
N SER A 575 -11.56 -12.90 -5.35
CA SER A 575 -11.63 -13.51 -6.68
C SER A 575 -12.02 -12.50 -7.75
N LEU A 576 -13.01 -11.64 -7.49
CA LEU A 576 -13.41 -10.60 -8.45
C LEU A 576 -12.30 -9.55 -8.65
N ALA A 577 -11.59 -9.14 -7.59
CA ALA A 577 -10.42 -8.25 -7.68
C ALA A 577 -9.15 -8.90 -8.28
N ILE A 578 -9.20 -10.20 -8.61
CA ILE A 578 -8.19 -10.88 -9.43
C ILE A 578 -8.62 -10.87 -10.91
N THR A 579 -9.89 -11.12 -11.19
CA THR A 579 -10.43 -11.26 -12.56
C THR A 579 -10.74 -9.92 -13.24
N ASP A 580 -11.27 -8.93 -12.50
CA ASP A 580 -11.59 -7.59 -13.02
C ASP A 580 -10.61 -6.55 -12.47
N SER A 581 -9.75 -6.03 -13.35
CA SER A 581 -8.75 -5.01 -13.03
C SER A 581 -9.34 -3.63 -12.71
N ARG A 582 -10.64 -3.41 -12.95
CA ARG A 582 -11.35 -2.16 -12.63
C ARG A 582 -11.66 -2.03 -11.13
N LEU A 583 -11.70 -3.14 -10.40
CA LEU A 583 -12.02 -3.19 -8.96
C LEU A 583 -10.81 -2.80 -8.10
N THR A 584 -10.39 -1.54 -8.23
CA THR A 584 -9.17 -1.02 -7.61
C THR A 584 -9.31 -0.72 -6.11
N THR A 585 -10.53 -0.41 -5.62
CA THR A 585 -10.78 -0.17 -4.19
C THR A 585 -11.40 -1.39 -3.49
N LEU A 586 -11.26 -1.44 -2.16
CA LEU A 586 -11.85 -2.49 -1.34
C LEU A 586 -13.38 -2.47 -1.40
N ASP A 587 -13.98 -1.29 -1.42
CA ASP A 587 -15.44 -1.15 -1.39
C ASP A 587 -16.07 -1.38 -2.78
N ASP A 588 -15.35 -1.13 -3.87
CA ASP A 588 -15.74 -1.57 -5.22
C ASP A 588 -15.77 -3.10 -5.29
N ALA A 589 -14.67 -3.76 -4.88
CA ALA A 589 -14.57 -5.23 -4.86
C ALA A 589 -15.61 -5.86 -3.92
N TRP A 590 -15.87 -5.24 -2.76
CA TRP A 590 -16.89 -5.69 -1.82
C TRP A 590 -18.31 -5.48 -2.37
N SER A 591 -18.60 -4.35 -3.00
CA SER A 591 -19.92 -4.12 -3.64
C SER A 591 -20.16 -5.07 -4.82
N ALA A 592 -19.13 -5.36 -5.61
CA ALA A 592 -19.18 -6.33 -6.71
C ALA A 592 -19.47 -7.75 -6.19
N ALA A 593 -18.78 -8.17 -5.13
CA ALA A 593 -19.04 -9.45 -4.49
C ALA A 593 -20.43 -9.56 -3.87
N ASN A 594 -20.97 -8.46 -3.33
CA ASN A 594 -22.34 -8.43 -2.81
C ASN A 594 -23.36 -8.58 -3.96
N ARG A 595 -23.16 -7.90 -5.11
CA ARG A 595 -23.98 -8.08 -6.32
C ARG A 595 -23.94 -9.55 -6.81
N GLU A 596 -22.75 -10.13 -6.91
CA GLU A 596 -22.56 -11.51 -7.39
C GLU A 596 -23.12 -12.58 -6.43
N LEU A 597 -22.95 -12.41 -5.11
CA LEU A 597 -23.53 -13.33 -4.13
C LEU A 597 -25.06 -13.23 -4.10
N ASN A 598 -25.63 -12.03 -4.19
CA ASN A 598 -27.07 -11.85 -4.31
C ASN A 598 -27.59 -12.43 -5.64
N HIS A 599 -26.87 -12.27 -6.75
CA HIS A 599 -27.21 -12.90 -8.03
C HIS A 599 -27.27 -14.43 -7.92
N ARG A 600 -26.22 -15.06 -7.37
CA ARG A 600 -26.19 -16.51 -7.08
C ARG A 600 -27.31 -16.94 -6.15
N HIS A 601 -27.64 -16.13 -5.14
CA HIS A 601 -28.74 -16.41 -4.21
C HIS A 601 -30.11 -16.36 -4.90
N HIS A 602 -30.40 -15.31 -5.68
CA HIS A 602 -31.64 -15.19 -6.44
C HIS A 602 -31.79 -16.29 -7.50
N LEU A 603 -30.72 -16.67 -8.21
CA LEU A 603 -30.75 -17.80 -9.16
C LEU A 603 -31.01 -19.14 -8.46
N ARG A 604 -30.45 -19.37 -7.26
CA ARG A 604 -30.75 -20.57 -6.46
C ARG A 604 -32.21 -20.58 -5.98
N ALA A 605 -32.70 -19.44 -5.47
CA ALA A 605 -34.09 -19.28 -5.06
C ALA A 605 -35.07 -19.50 -6.22
N ALA A 606 -34.75 -18.99 -7.43
CA ALA A 606 -35.55 -19.18 -8.64
C ALA A 606 -35.58 -20.64 -9.12
N ARG A 607 -34.47 -21.37 -9.01
CA ARG A 607 -34.47 -22.84 -9.22
C ARG A 607 -35.31 -23.59 -8.18
N GLY A 608 -35.51 -23.00 -7.00
CA GLY A 608 -36.46 -23.45 -5.98
C GLY A 608 -37.89 -22.90 -6.13
N GLY A 609 -38.21 -22.23 -7.24
CA GLY A 609 -39.56 -21.72 -7.53
C GLY A 609 -39.88 -20.32 -7.00
N ALA A 610 -38.95 -19.61 -6.36
CA ALA A 610 -39.18 -18.22 -5.94
C ALA A 610 -39.12 -17.23 -7.13
N PRO A 611 -39.94 -16.17 -7.15
CA PRO A 611 -39.87 -15.16 -8.20
C PRO A 611 -38.52 -14.42 -8.17
N LEU A 612 -37.96 -14.13 -9.34
CA LEU A 612 -36.78 -13.27 -9.47
C LEU A 612 -37.14 -11.81 -9.14
N PRO A 613 -36.25 -11.03 -8.51
CA PRO A 613 -36.47 -9.59 -8.28
C PRO A 613 -36.70 -8.83 -9.59
N ALA A 614 -37.53 -7.78 -9.57
CA ALA A 614 -37.92 -6.99 -10.74
C ALA A 614 -36.75 -6.30 -11.49
N SER A 615 -35.55 -6.26 -10.90
CA SER A 615 -34.31 -5.82 -11.57
C SER A 615 -33.74 -6.85 -12.56
N TYR A 616 -34.19 -8.10 -12.53
CA TYR A 616 -33.75 -9.16 -13.45
C TYR A 616 -34.68 -9.24 -14.67
N ARG A 617 -34.22 -8.68 -15.79
CA ARG A 617 -34.94 -8.72 -17.06
C ARG A 617 -34.80 -10.09 -17.72
N ILE A 618 -35.82 -10.94 -17.57
CA ILE A 618 -35.89 -12.23 -18.28
C ILE A 618 -36.08 -11.95 -19.77
N LEU A 619 -35.09 -12.30 -20.59
CA LEU A 619 -35.20 -12.33 -22.04
C LEU A 619 -35.61 -13.75 -22.49
N PRO A 620 -36.84 -13.96 -22.99
CA PRO A 620 -37.22 -15.24 -23.55
C PRO A 620 -36.49 -15.45 -24.88
N ILE A 621 -35.47 -16.32 -24.89
CA ILE A 621 -34.83 -16.77 -26.13
C ILE A 621 -35.80 -17.77 -26.79
N THR A 622 -36.69 -17.25 -27.63
CA THR A 622 -37.47 -18.08 -28.55
C THR A 622 -36.51 -18.75 -29.54
N ALA A 623 -36.73 -20.05 -29.78
CA ALA A 623 -35.68 -20.90 -30.35
C ALA A 623 -35.30 -20.54 -31.79
N ALA A 624 -34.02 -20.25 -32.00
CA ALA A 624 -33.37 -20.22 -33.31
C ALA A 624 -31.95 -20.80 -33.17
N THR A 625 -31.73 -22.01 -33.67
CA THR A 625 -30.48 -22.79 -33.46
C THR A 625 -29.33 -22.34 -34.38
N ASN A 626 -29.28 -21.05 -34.77
CA ASN A 626 -28.33 -20.52 -35.73
C ASN A 626 -27.79 -19.14 -35.27
N PRO A 627 -26.48 -19.01 -34.97
CA PRO A 627 -25.90 -17.76 -34.47
C PRO A 627 -25.80 -16.62 -35.52
N ALA A 628 -26.09 -16.88 -36.80
CA ALA A 628 -25.94 -15.90 -37.87
C ALA A 628 -27.06 -14.84 -37.98
N HIS A 629 -28.18 -14.98 -37.25
CA HIS A 629 -29.39 -14.16 -37.44
C HIS A 629 -29.75 -13.26 -36.23
N ILE A 630 -28.77 -12.50 -35.73
CA ILE A 630 -29.03 -11.43 -34.73
C ILE A 630 -28.81 -10.05 -35.40
N PRO A 631 -29.87 -9.37 -35.89
CA PRO A 631 -29.77 -7.99 -36.35
C PRO A 631 -29.62 -7.02 -35.17
N ASN A 632 -28.97 -5.88 -35.43
CA ASN A 632 -28.54 -4.88 -34.45
C ASN A 632 -29.60 -4.51 -33.38
N LEU A 633 -29.27 -4.74 -32.11
CA LEU A 633 -30.08 -4.40 -30.94
C LEU A 633 -30.10 -2.88 -30.68
N GLN A 634 -30.92 -2.13 -31.41
CA GLN A 634 -31.29 -0.76 -31.05
C GLN A 634 -32.25 -0.76 -29.85
N ALA A 635 -31.72 -0.48 -28.66
CA ALA A 635 -32.50 -0.46 -27.42
C ALA A 635 -33.26 0.87 -27.22
N THR A 636 -34.39 1.04 -27.90
CA THR A 636 -35.27 2.21 -27.72
C THR A 636 -35.91 2.20 -26.32
N LEU A 637 -35.48 3.12 -25.44
CA LEU A 637 -35.99 3.25 -24.08
C LEU A 637 -37.31 4.05 -24.05
N THR A 638 -38.45 3.36 -24.15
CA THR A 638 -39.77 3.96 -23.91
C THR A 638 -40.03 4.16 -22.42
N ARG A 639 -40.27 5.41 -21.99
CA ARG A 639 -40.63 5.78 -20.62
C ARG A 639 -42.00 5.17 -20.25
N THR A 640 -42.12 4.58 -19.06
CA THR A 640 -43.28 3.75 -18.67
C THR A 640 -44.47 4.54 -18.11
N ASP A 641 -44.31 5.85 -17.93
CA ASP A 641 -45.24 6.77 -17.29
C ASP A 641 -46.24 7.45 -18.26
N LEU A 642 -46.17 7.14 -19.56
CA LEU A 642 -47.06 7.65 -20.60
C LEU A 642 -47.85 6.51 -21.29
N PRO A 643 -49.08 6.77 -21.80
CA PRO A 643 -49.83 5.82 -22.61
C PRO A 643 -49.16 5.56 -23.97
N GLN A 644 -49.52 4.46 -24.64
CA GLN A 644 -48.81 4.07 -25.87
C GLN A 644 -49.13 5.04 -27.04
N PRO A 645 -48.12 5.64 -27.70
CA PRO A 645 -48.30 6.76 -28.65
C PRO A 645 -48.92 6.36 -30.00
N ARG A 646 -49.30 5.09 -30.19
CA ARG A 646 -49.95 4.58 -31.41
C ARG A 646 -51.37 4.05 -31.22
N THR A 647 -51.84 3.87 -29.99
CA THR A 647 -53.18 3.33 -29.68
C THR A 647 -53.93 4.15 -28.63
N GLY A 648 -53.25 4.97 -27.82
CA GLY A 648 -53.87 5.73 -26.74
C GLY A 648 -54.29 4.90 -25.52
N GLU A 649 -54.14 3.56 -25.58
CA GLU A 649 -54.55 2.66 -24.50
C GLU A 649 -53.68 2.83 -23.24
N PRO A 650 -54.24 2.58 -22.04
CA PRO A 650 -53.47 2.52 -20.81
C PRO A 650 -52.37 1.46 -20.90
N ASN A 651 -51.13 1.83 -20.53
CA ASN A 651 -50.02 0.89 -20.45
C ASN A 651 -50.39 -0.28 -19.51
N PRO A 652 -50.38 -1.55 -19.95
CA PRO A 652 -50.77 -2.70 -19.11
C PRO A 652 -49.83 -2.95 -17.92
N ASN A 653 -48.67 -2.28 -17.89
CA ASN A 653 -47.75 -2.27 -16.74
C ASN A 653 -47.98 -1.08 -15.78
N ARG A 654 -49.08 -0.32 -15.93
CA ARG A 654 -49.45 0.75 -15.00
C ARG A 654 -50.09 0.14 -13.75
N PHE A 655 -49.41 0.24 -12.62
CA PHE A 655 -49.96 -0.16 -11.31
C PHE A 655 -51.21 0.66 -10.96
N ALA A 656 -52.15 0.02 -10.25
CA ALA A 656 -53.21 0.73 -9.54
C ALA A 656 -52.61 1.51 -8.36
N GLU A 657 -53.17 2.69 -8.06
CA GLU A 657 -52.74 3.49 -6.91
C GLU A 657 -53.09 2.78 -5.59
N LEU A 658 -52.10 2.64 -4.70
CA LEU A 658 -52.36 2.28 -3.31
C LEU A 658 -52.86 3.53 -2.55
N PRO A 659 -53.77 3.38 -1.58
CA PRO A 659 -54.16 4.48 -0.71
C PRO A 659 -52.96 4.97 0.13
N PRO A 660 -52.97 6.24 0.58
CA PRO A 660 -51.92 6.78 1.42
C PRO A 660 -51.85 6.06 2.79
N PRO A 661 -50.66 5.98 3.42
CA PRO A 661 -50.49 5.30 4.69
C PRO A 661 -51.24 6.04 5.83
N PRO A 662 -51.80 5.30 6.82
CA PRO A 662 -52.38 5.91 8.01
C PRO A 662 -51.30 6.65 8.82
N GLY A 663 -51.71 7.75 9.47
CA GLY A 663 -50.83 8.59 10.28
C GLY A 663 -50.38 7.93 11.59
N SER A 664 -49.38 8.54 12.22
CA SER A 664 -48.77 8.05 13.45
C SER A 664 -49.60 8.38 14.71
N THR A 665 -50.16 7.37 15.35
CA THR A 665 -50.39 7.33 16.81
C THR A 665 -50.28 5.89 17.34
N ASP A 666 -50.21 5.79 18.66
CA ASP A 666 -50.47 4.61 19.50
C ASP A 666 -49.50 3.42 19.40
N ARG A 667 -48.66 3.36 20.43
CA ARG A 667 -47.58 2.39 20.66
C ARG A 667 -47.90 1.62 21.94
N GLU A 668 -48.28 0.35 21.81
CA GLU A 668 -48.25 -0.61 22.93
C GLU A 668 -47.70 -1.98 22.48
N PRO A 669 -47.17 -2.81 23.41
CA PRO A 669 -46.22 -3.87 23.07
C PRO A 669 -46.82 -5.29 22.99
N ALA A 670 -46.14 -6.17 22.24
CA ALA A 670 -46.38 -7.61 22.28
C ALA A 670 -45.55 -8.30 23.39
N PRO A 671 -46.04 -9.38 24.02
CA PRO A 671 -45.43 -9.98 25.22
C PRO A 671 -44.28 -10.97 24.95
N GLU A 672 -43.45 -11.20 25.97
CA GLU A 672 -42.29 -12.10 25.96
C GLU A 672 -42.64 -13.56 26.27
N ASN A 673 -41.85 -14.52 25.76
CA ASN A 673 -41.25 -15.71 26.44
C ASN A 673 -40.69 -16.69 25.37
N ARG A 674 -39.69 -17.56 25.59
CA ARG A 674 -38.79 -17.83 26.74
C ARG A 674 -37.51 -18.55 26.25
N THR A 675 -36.35 -18.27 26.85
CA THR A 675 -35.25 -19.21 27.23
C THR A 675 -33.90 -18.47 27.32
N SER A 676 -32.96 -18.74 28.24
CA SER A 676 -33.00 -19.22 29.65
C SER A 676 -31.56 -19.31 30.16
N ASN A 677 -31.19 -18.66 31.27
CA ASN A 677 -30.00 -19.03 32.06
C ASN A 677 -30.13 -18.53 33.52
N PRO A 678 -29.58 -19.20 34.56
CA PRO A 678 -30.05 -19.00 35.95
C PRO A 678 -29.04 -18.37 36.95
N LYS A 679 -29.58 -18.01 38.14
CA LYS A 679 -28.96 -17.67 39.45
C LYS A 679 -28.27 -16.29 39.60
N GLY A 680 -28.73 -15.50 40.58
CA GLY A 680 -28.01 -14.29 41.06
C GLY A 680 -28.85 -13.23 41.81
N GLU A 681 -29.67 -13.59 42.80
CA GLU A 681 -30.44 -12.66 43.66
C GLU A 681 -29.67 -12.27 44.96
N PRO A 682 -30.12 -11.28 45.78
CA PRO A 682 -30.62 -9.93 45.45
C PRO A 682 -30.17 -8.82 46.45
N ALA A 683 -30.36 -7.52 46.13
CA ALA A 683 -30.61 -6.37 47.05
C ALA A 683 -30.53 -5.03 46.27
N THR A 684 -31.61 -4.38 45.80
CA THR A 684 -32.65 -3.57 46.48
C THR A 684 -32.25 -2.16 46.97
N ARG A 685 -33.06 -1.17 46.54
CA ARG A 685 -33.32 0.20 47.09
C ARG A 685 -32.47 1.41 46.64
N GLU A 686 -33.07 2.15 45.70
CA GLU A 686 -33.25 3.62 45.69
C GLU A 686 -33.77 4.20 47.04
N PRO A 687 -33.77 5.55 47.31
CA PRO A 687 -33.98 6.63 46.33
C PRO A 687 -33.16 7.94 46.48
N VAL A 688 -33.54 8.93 45.66
CA VAL A 688 -32.95 10.27 45.44
C VAL A 688 -33.32 11.31 46.53
N ARG A 689 -32.37 12.21 46.87
CA ARG A 689 -32.51 13.69 47.04
C ARG A 689 -31.13 14.28 47.42
N GLU A 690 -30.57 15.39 46.91
CA GLU A 690 -31.05 16.73 46.46
C GLU A 690 -30.60 17.83 47.47
N HIS A 691 -29.57 18.63 47.15
CA HIS A 691 -29.43 20.08 47.48
C HIS A 691 -28.08 20.67 46.96
N ALA A 692 -28.01 22.00 46.84
CA ALA A 692 -26.90 22.82 46.30
C ALA A 692 -26.23 23.69 47.43
N PRO A 693 -25.27 24.65 47.23
CA PRO A 693 -25.03 25.52 46.05
C PRO A 693 -23.55 25.75 45.59
N THR A 694 -23.43 26.58 44.55
CA THR A 694 -22.26 27.15 43.83
C THR A 694 -21.50 28.24 44.63
N PRO A 695 -20.29 28.77 44.24
CA PRO A 695 -19.75 29.01 42.88
C PRO A 695 -18.24 28.65 42.68
N SER A 696 -17.50 28.97 41.58
CA SER A 696 -17.69 29.87 40.42
C SER A 696 -16.99 29.42 39.10
N THR A 697 -17.67 29.65 37.97
CA THR A 697 -17.26 30.27 36.67
C THR A 697 -15.81 30.10 36.11
N PRO A 698 -15.57 29.93 34.76
CA PRO A 698 -16.50 29.97 33.61
C PRO A 698 -16.54 28.71 32.71
N THR A 699 -17.66 28.59 31.99
CA THR A 699 -17.96 27.56 30.98
C THR A 699 -17.13 27.71 29.69
N ARG A 700 -16.71 26.58 29.09
CA ARG A 700 -16.53 26.47 27.63
C ARG A 700 -17.56 25.49 27.07
N THR A 701 -18.42 25.96 26.18
CA THR A 701 -19.54 25.18 25.67
C THR A 701 -19.11 24.09 24.69
N HIS A 702 -19.61 22.87 24.93
CA HIS A 702 -19.74 21.83 23.91
C HIS A 702 -21.18 21.86 23.38
N PRO A 703 -21.40 21.93 22.06
CA PRO A 703 -22.65 21.45 21.47
C PRO A 703 -22.64 19.92 21.39
N GLU A 704 -23.82 19.31 21.50
CA GLU A 704 -24.02 17.86 21.51
C GLU A 704 -23.71 17.19 20.17
N SER A 705 -23.49 15.87 20.22
CA SER A 705 -23.39 15.02 19.04
C SER A 705 -24.78 14.61 18.54
N THR A 706 -25.31 15.32 17.55
CA THR A 706 -26.40 14.80 16.72
C THR A 706 -25.84 13.87 15.63
N SER A 707 -26.61 12.84 15.29
CA SER A 707 -26.18 11.75 14.42
C SER A 707 -26.39 12.07 12.93
N GLU A 708 -25.34 12.47 12.19
CA GLU A 708 -25.30 12.29 10.72
C GLU A 708 -23.90 12.48 10.08
N PRO A 709 -23.13 11.40 9.84
CA PRO A 709 -21.85 11.49 9.13
C PRO A 709 -21.98 11.55 7.60
N ALA A 710 -23.10 11.06 7.03
CA ALA A 710 -23.27 10.88 5.59
C ALA A 710 -23.52 12.21 4.84
N ALA A 711 -24.52 13.00 5.25
CA ALA A 711 -24.88 14.26 4.59
C ALA A 711 -23.72 15.27 4.56
N ASN A 712 -22.92 15.31 5.63
CA ASN A 712 -21.79 16.23 5.78
C ASN A 712 -20.67 16.01 4.73
N LEU A 713 -20.47 14.78 4.25
CA LEU A 713 -19.47 14.50 3.20
C LEU A 713 -19.95 15.00 1.83
N THR A 714 -21.20 14.75 1.48
CA THR A 714 -21.82 15.21 0.22
C THR A 714 -21.80 16.74 0.13
N GLY A 715 -22.22 17.42 1.20
CA GLY A 715 -22.17 18.88 1.30
C GLY A 715 -20.76 19.48 1.31
N ARG A 716 -19.72 18.70 1.60
CA ARG A 716 -18.31 19.11 1.46
C ARG A 716 -17.81 18.96 0.03
N ALA A 717 -18.20 17.88 -0.66
CA ALA A 717 -17.89 17.66 -2.07
C ALA A 717 -18.58 18.68 -3.00
N GLN A 718 -19.84 19.02 -2.73
CA GLN A 718 -20.58 20.06 -3.46
C GLN A 718 -19.92 21.44 -3.27
N ARG A 719 -19.60 21.85 -2.04
CA ARG A 719 -18.85 23.09 -1.77
C ARG A 719 -17.48 23.11 -2.44
N GLN A 720 -16.79 21.97 -2.56
CA GLN A 720 -15.55 21.86 -3.32
C GLN A 720 -15.76 22.11 -4.83
N ARG A 721 -16.82 21.58 -5.45
CA ARG A 721 -17.12 21.81 -6.87
C ARG A 721 -17.46 23.27 -7.15
N ALA A 722 -18.38 23.86 -6.39
CA ALA A 722 -18.73 25.27 -6.51
C ALA A 722 -17.53 26.22 -6.37
N GLN A 723 -16.56 25.89 -5.50
CA GLN A 723 -15.30 26.64 -5.37
C GLN A 723 -14.36 26.50 -6.58
N VAL A 724 -14.36 25.38 -7.29
CA VAL A 724 -13.59 25.23 -8.53
C VAL A 724 -14.28 25.97 -9.66
N GLU A 725 -15.60 25.82 -9.77
CA GLU A 725 -16.47 26.49 -10.73
C GLU A 725 -16.40 28.02 -10.64
N GLN A 726 -16.43 28.58 -9.43
CA GLN A 726 -16.21 30.02 -9.20
C GLN A 726 -14.85 30.53 -9.74
N ILE A 727 -13.81 29.69 -9.73
CA ILE A 727 -12.49 30.05 -10.26
C ILE A 727 -12.41 29.82 -11.78
N LEU A 728 -13.14 28.84 -12.33
CA LEU A 728 -13.27 28.66 -13.77
C LEU A 728 -13.97 29.86 -14.41
N ASN A 729 -15.09 30.33 -13.84
CA ASN A 729 -15.79 31.52 -14.32
C ASN A 729 -14.87 32.77 -14.30
N LEU A 730 -14.02 32.91 -13.27
CA LEU A 730 -12.99 33.98 -13.25
C LEU A 730 -11.92 33.82 -14.35
N MET A 731 -11.63 32.60 -14.82
CA MET A 731 -10.74 32.36 -15.96
C MET A 731 -11.40 32.67 -17.30
N ASP A 732 -12.72 32.47 -17.41
CA ASP A 732 -13.50 32.89 -18.58
C ASP A 732 -13.64 34.42 -18.63
N GLU A 733 -13.87 35.09 -17.49
CA GLU A 733 -13.97 36.56 -17.41
C GLU A 733 -12.64 37.30 -17.64
N LEU A 734 -11.55 36.83 -17.02
CA LEU A 734 -10.26 37.56 -16.99
C LEU A 734 -9.18 36.97 -17.92
N GLY A 735 -9.40 35.74 -18.41
CA GLY A 735 -8.43 34.95 -19.16
C GLY A 735 -7.47 34.17 -18.25
N PHE A 736 -7.26 32.90 -18.57
CA PHE A 736 -6.41 31.93 -17.83
C PHE A 736 -5.08 32.48 -17.27
N ALA A 737 -4.38 33.32 -18.06
CA ALA A 737 -3.09 33.89 -17.67
C ALA A 737 -3.17 34.94 -16.56
N LYS A 738 -4.29 35.67 -16.43
CA LYS A 738 -4.46 36.76 -15.44
C LYS A 738 -4.94 36.27 -14.08
N VAL A 739 -5.66 35.14 -14.03
CA VAL A 739 -6.15 34.55 -12.78
C VAL A 739 -4.98 33.95 -11.98
N THR A 740 -4.42 34.77 -11.10
CA THR A 740 -3.32 34.44 -10.19
C THR A 740 -3.85 34.21 -8.77
N LEU A 741 -3.01 33.64 -7.88
CA LEU A 741 -3.42 33.39 -6.49
C LEU A 741 -3.86 34.66 -5.73
N PRO A 742 -3.22 35.84 -5.88
CA PRO A 742 -3.73 37.09 -5.32
C PRO A 742 -5.11 37.48 -5.84
N GLU A 743 -5.37 37.39 -7.15
CA GLU A 743 -6.68 37.73 -7.74
C GLU A 743 -7.79 36.82 -7.18
N VAL A 744 -7.54 35.50 -7.10
CA VAL A 744 -8.50 34.55 -6.49
C VAL A 744 -8.77 34.90 -5.02
N LEU A 745 -7.76 35.36 -4.27
CA LEU A 745 -7.90 35.77 -2.87
C LEU A 745 -8.58 37.13 -2.68
N GLN A 746 -8.65 37.96 -3.72
CA GLN A 746 -9.34 39.24 -3.73
C GLN A 746 -10.79 39.11 -4.27
N ARG A 747 -11.06 38.11 -5.12
CA ARG A 747 -12.36 37.85 -5.74
C ARG A 747 -13.21 36.80 -5.03
N THR A 748 -12.64 36.03 -4.09
CA THR A 748 -13.35 34.93 -3.42
C THR A 748 -12.97 34.85 -1.93
N ASP A 749 -13.93 34.51 -1.07
CA ASP A 749 -13.74 34.35 0.39
C ASP A 749 -12.96 33.07 0.78
N MET A 750 -12.09 32.57 -0.10
CA MET A 750 -11.34 31.33 0.13
C MET A 750 -10.04 31.59 0.89
N GLY A 751 -9.87 30.96 2.05
CA GLY A 751 -8.59 30.99 2.76
C GLY A 751 -7.41 30.51 1.89
N LYS A 752 -6.23 31.14 2.06
CA LYS A 752 -5.02 31.01 1.21
C LYS A 752 -4.71 29.59 0.71
N THR A 753 -4.75 28.60 1.58
CA THR A 753 -4.48 27.19 1.24
C THR A 753 -5.56 26.58 0.36
N THR A 754 -6.83 26.88 0.65
CA THR A 754 -7.99 26.45 -0.16
C THR A 754 -7.93 27.09 -1.54
N ALA A 755 -7.75 28.41 -1.62
CA ALA A 755 -7.63 29.14 -2.89
C ALA A 755 -6.54 28.56 -3.80
N TYR A 756 -5.36 28.24 -3.24
CA TYR A 756 -4.27 27.61 -3.99
C TYR A 756 -4.67 26.25 -4.58
N HIS A 757 -5.20 25.34 -3.77
CA HIS A 757 -5.61 24.01 -4.28
C HIS A 757 -6.77 24.10 -5.28
N ARG A 758 -7.76 24.97 -5.05
CA ARG A 758 -8.89 25.17 -5.97
C ARG A 758 -8.43 25.77 -7.29
N LEU A 759 -7.53 26.76 -7.27
CA LEU A 759 -6.88 27.32 -8.46
C LEU A 759 -6.07 26.27 -9.22
N THR A 760 -5.35 25.37 -8.54
CA THR A 760 -4.64 24.27 -9.20
C THR A 760 -5.61 23.29 -9.87
N THR A 761 -6.73 22.95 -9.24
CA THR A 761 -7.78 22.10 -9.85
C THR A 761 -8.44 22.79 -11.05
N ALA A 762 -8.87 24.04 -10.91
CA ALA A 762 -9.45 24.82 -12.00
C ALA A 762 -8.48 24.96 -13.19
N ARG A 763 -7.19 25.18 -12.96
CA ARG A 763 -6.17 25.22 -14.03
C ARG A 763 -5.90 23.86 -14.69
N ALA A 764 -6.36 22.74 -14.15
CA ALA A 764 -6.38 21.46 -14.86
C ALA A 764 -7.65 21.40 -15.73
N GLU A 765 -8.81 21.50 -15.10
CA GLU A 765 -10.12 21.39 -15.75
C GLU A 765 -10.32 22.39 -16.90
N TYR A 766 -9.81 23.63 -16.78
CA TYR A 766 -9.83 24.64 -17.84
C TYR A 766 -9.00 24.21 -19.07
N ARG A 767 -7.84 23.58 -18.86
CA ARG A 767 -7.01 23.08 -19.96
C ARG A 767 -7.67 21.89 -20.64
N ASP A 768 -8.30 21.01 -19.87
CA ASP A 768 -9.02 19.85 -20.43
C ASP A 768 -10.24 20.31 -21.27
N ARG A 769 -10.98 21.33 -20.78
CA ARG A 769 -12.11 21.98 -21.49
C ARG A 769 -11.69 22.71 -22.78
N HIS A 770 -10.48 23.24 -22.86
CA HIS A 770 -9.97 23.99 -24.02
C HIS A 770 -8.93 23.24 -24.88
N ALA A 771 -8.68 21.97 -24.57
CA ALA A 771 -7.93 21.02 -25.41
C ALA A 771 -8.84 20.01 -26.13
N SER A 772 -10.16 20.22 -26.03
CA SER A 772 -11.24 19.47 -26.70
C SER A 772 -11.90 20.34 -27.77
#